data_AF-A0A7C1VYR1-F1
#
_entry.id   AF-A0A7C1VYR1-F1
#
_cell.length_a   1.000
_cell.length_b   1.000
_cell.length_c   1.000
_cell.angle_alpha   90.00
_cell.angle_beta   90.00
_cell.angle_gamma   90.00
#
_symmetry.space_group_name_H-M   'P 1'
#
loop_
_entity.id
_entity.type
_entity.pdbx_description
1 polymer ?
#
loop_
_entity_poly.entity_id
_entity_poly.type
_entity_poly.pdbx_seq_one_letter_code
_entity_poly.pdbx_strand_id
1 'polypeptide(L)'
;MKMLIPIVSNTHRQLAGLVLGMFFFMGQAVAQYDEFGNPVTSVTIVVVGSEQNQILIYSPTGELENDIAATAQQLAVIDSDNDGLDEIIADDGNNIAVYELNGEISEPLSVESVFFVKGDVDGDGTEETIIGAQDANEVSVDDVTFTVFDSATRRLLRAIDIDDEDDEDYEDNGIGNDDDEDNGTGNGDQKVTICHIPPGNPSAAHTITISVNALQTHIDHGDTEGACPDSGGDDQDDQDAQNDQDDQNDQDAQDDQDDQDAQDDQAQDTTSTIYGVNVAAGDLNGDGKAEIVAAMASNGGRIEIRTGDGTLINGFEAFDSTQGVLVAVGDVTGDGQADIIAAEVNGTEILVFDANGNQTGGFQVSGNIISLAIGNGLIEAEQVIDDNQAADDSSPEVDDNATDDSSENEDNGNANQDSSNDEDKDEPCPTTGTINRPCHGNANQDSSNNEDKDEPCPTTGTINRPCHGGNQQAPTDAALDANCKTSEATLTDDITHHLWGKNVTIFHDTIFNGGKMTGCVENHGIIKDIFFFGDSLMGGKPSGKITVNSDIKLGMGIFKNATLLPNTIVKDVLFTGKITGHAKNCPRVEDVQFLENTEVSHVIIGKGTHFAKGVMIGVGVRFVSNYLIPDGADLTAAISTGYAEYMPQAVDMNDDVVTEEDVRSLLAQVNDLSEFKRNGWQLTQNPETGQLELTVGNISYAVIPVGVKQTNAKKHGKHFNRDGSIDFVTAKGRHILAYPGVQKMPALDKPLAKWGLGKMVLQKNGILSAKFKGGKVVARADIAAYPVSDDEPLGLFTTRHSDSVRLVFADDKGQKREQLIHPFCADPEALYNYQARLQDGTDLDLAHNGTVSLTIKGKRYHGVFDYVVRPGSKYGKKPKQGQLMFTPIYKKGKKVSFTVTYPTGETQTLWLMGNANP
;
A
#
# COMPACT_ATOMS: atom_id res chain seq x y z
N MET A 1 -54.93 -19.66 20.85
CA MET A 1 -55.39 -20.10 22.19
C MET A 1 -54.13 -20.37 23.02
N LYS A 2 -53.61 -19.39 23.78
CA LYS A 2 -53.93 -19.02 25.18
C LYS A 2 -53.59 -20.10 26.24
N MET A 3 -52.93 -19.62 27.31
CA MET A 3 -52.57 -20.22 28.62
C MET A 3 -51.21 -20.93 28.66
N LEU A 4 -50.11 -20.40 29.25
CA LEU A 4 -49.85 -19.67 30.52
C LEU A 4 -50.16 -20.50 31.79
N ILE A 5 -49.11 -21.16 32.36
CA ILE A 5 -48.52 -21.17 33.76
C ILE A 5 -49.57 -21.41 34.94
N PRO A 6 -49.29 -21.65 36.27
CA PRO A 6 -48.06 -21.83 37.08
C PRO A 6 -48.03 -22.78 38.33
N ILE A 7 -46.88 -22.72 39.05
CA ILE A 7 -46.67 -22.65 40.54
C ILE A 7 -46.59 -23.98 41.31
N VAL A 8 -45.43 -24.41 41.85
CA VAL A 8 -44.50 -23.88 42.89
C VAL A 8 -44.81 -24.41 44.29
N SER A 9 -43.79 -25.00 44.94
CA SER A 9 -43.44 -24.77 46.36
C SER A 9 -42.21 -25.65 46.73
N ASN A 10 -41.00 -25.11 46.93
CA ASN A 10 -40.44 -24.51 48.17
C ASN A 10 -40.37 -25.52 49.35
N THR A 11 -39.29 -25.71 50.11
CA THR A 11 -38.23 -24.79 50.64
C THR A 11 -37.07 -25.63 51.21
N HIS A 12 -35.79 -25.24 51.10
CA HIS A 12 -35.12 -24.34 52.06
C HIS A 12 -33.96 -23.54 51.43
N ARG A 13 -33.91 -22.24 51.81
CA ARG A 13 -32.94 -21.19 51.45
C ARG A 13 -31.99 -20.89 52.62
N GLN A 14 -30.87 -20.23 52.27
CA GLN A 14 -29.93 -19.39 53.06
C GLN A 14 -28.65 -20.10 53.51
N LEU A 15 -27.42 -19.58 53.32
CA LEU A 15 -26.89 -18.28 52.87
C LEU A 15 -25.39 -18.45 52.53
N ALA A 16 -24.94 -18.04 51.34
CA ALA A 16 -23.61 -17.47 51.03
C ALA A 16 -23.55 -17.23 49.51
N GLY A 17 -23.80 -15.99 49.09
CA GLY A 17 -23.55 -15.53 47.73
C GLY A 17 -22.25 -14.75 47.70
N LEU A 18 -21.36 -15.09 46.77
CA LEU A 18 -20.53 -14.21 45.96
C LEU A 18 -19.63 -15.12 45.08
N VAL A 19 -19.37 -14.67 43.85
CA VAL A 19 -18.47 -15.27 42.85
C VAL A 19 -19.00 -16.48 42.05
N LEU A 20 -19.76 -16.21 40.98
CA LEU A 20 -19.58 -16.90 39.70
C LEU A 20 -20.34 -16.12 38.60
N GLY A 21 -19.61 -15.35 37.81
CA GLY A 21 -20.19 -14.54 36.74
C GLY A 21 -19.17 -13.57 36.15
N MET A 22 -18.08 -14.09 35.59
CA MET A 22 -17.21 -13.43 34.61
C MET A 22 -16.20 -14.47 34.11
N PHE A 23 -15.69 -14.26 32.88
CA PHE A 23 -14.74 -15.09 32.12
C PHE A 23 -15.33 -16.23 31.29
N PHE A 24 -15.63 -15.92 30.02
CA PHE A 24 -14.90 -16.47 28.86
C PHE A 24 -15.26 -15.64 27.61
N PHE A 25 -14.84 -14.38 27.60
CA PHE A 25 -14.38 -13.70 26.39
C PHE A 25 -12.87 -13.59 26.60
N MET A 26 -12.12 -14.47 25.95
CA MET A 26 -10.72 -14.23 25.66
C MET A 26 -10.64 -14.36 24.15
N GLY A 27 -10.43 -13.22 23.48
CA GLY A 27 -9.89 -13.24 22.13
C GLY A 27 -8.63 -14.07 22.18
N GLN A 28 -8.48 -15.01 21.24
CA GLN A 28 -7.20 -15.64 21.05
C GLN A 28 -6.27 -14.57 20.49
N ALA A 29 -5.44 -13.99 21.35
CA ALA A 29 -4.23 -13.33 20.92
C ALA A 29 -3.42 -14.36 20.11
N VAL A 30 -3.10 -14.01 18.87
CA VAL A 30 -2.12 -14.75 18.08
C VAL A 30 -0.80 -14.56 18.80
N ALA A 31 -0.18 -15.63 19.31
CA ALA A 31 1.17 -15.54 19.83
C ALA A 31 2.09 -15.20 18.64
N GLN A 32 2.62 -13.98 18.61
CA GLN A 32 3.73 -13.63 17.74
C GLN A 32 4.98 -14.27 18.33
N TYR A 33 6.00 -14.54 17.52
CA TYR A 33 7.27 -15.09 18.01
C TYR A 33 8.43 -14.27 17.44
N ASP A 34 9.43 -13.97 18.26
CA ASP A 34 10.66 -13.31 17.81
C ASP A 34 11.50 -14.25 16.91
N GLU A 35 12.63 -13.73 16.39
CA GLU A 35 13.57 -14.49 15.55
C GLU A 35 14.19 -15.72 16.24
N PHE A 36 14.05 -15.83 17.57
CA PHE A 36 14.53 -16.93 18.40
C PHE A 36 13.42 -17.93 18.78
N GLY A 37 12.16 -17.65 18.41
CA GLY A 37 11.01 -18.50 18.70
C GLY A 37 10.42 -18.30 20.10
N ASN A 38 10.68 -17.16 20.75
CA ASN A 38 10.03 -16.77 22.00
C ASN A 38 8.69 -16.10 21.73
N PRO A 39 7.62 -16.42 22.47
CA PRO A 39 6.33 -15.74 22.31
C PRO A 39 6.47 -14.26 22.68
N VAL A 40 6.12 -13.39 21.75
CA VAL A 40 6.08 -11.94 21.90
C VAL A 40 4.64 -11.46 21.70
N THR A 41 4.31 -10.34 22.33
CA THR A 41 2.98 -9.74 22.24
C THR A 41 3.16 -8.32 21.73
N SER A 42 2.44 -7.95 20.67
CA SER A 42 2.30 -6.56 20.28
C SER A 42 1.56 -5.82 21.40
N VAL A 43 2.20 -4.80 21.96
CA VAL A 43 1.69 -3.97 23.06
C VAL A 43 1.93 -2.52 22.69
N THR A 44 0.96 -1.67 23.01
CA THR A 44 1.11 -0.22 22.88
C THR A 44 2.26 0.27 23.77
N ILE A 45 3.18 1.05 23.25
CA ILE A 45 4.32 1.60 23.98
C ILE A 45 4.22 3.11 24.08
N VAL A 46 4.75 3.67 25.17
CA VAL A 46 4.90 5.10 25.40
C VAL A 46 6.38 5.44 25.27
N VAL A 47 6.73 6.26 24.29
CA VAL A 47 8.11 6.64 24.01
C VAL A 47 8.35 8.08 24.47
N VAL A 48 9.38 8.26 25.29
CA VAL A 48 9.68 9.51 25.98
C VAL A 48 11.08 9.98 25.63
N GLY A 49 11.18 11.21 25.15
CA GLY A 49 12.45 11.91 24.96
C GLY A 49 12.82 12.61 26.27
N SER A 50 14.06 12.43 26.72
CA SER A 50 14.56 12.96 27.99
C SER A 50 15.68 14.00 27.78
N GLU A 51 15.72 15.03 28.62
CA GLU A 51 16.83 16.00 28.69
C GLU A 51 18.21 15.34 28.94
N GLN A 52 18.24 14.08 29.37
CA GLN A 52 19.47 13.32 29.63
C GLN A 52 20.07 12.65 28.39
N ASN A 53 19.62 13.02 27.18
CA ASN A 53 19.98 12.35 25.93
C ASN A 53 19.62 10.86 25.95
N GLN A 54 18.38 10.58 26.37
CA GLN A 54 17.82 9.24 26.35
C GLN A 54 16.44 9.26 25.69
N ILE A 55 16.16 8.20 24.94
CA ILE A 55 14.82 7.80 24.53
C ILE A 55 14.42 6.63 25.44
N LEU A 56 13.37 6.79 26.22
CA LEU A 56 12.87 5.82 27.17
C LEU A 56 11.59 5.19 26.62
N ILE A 57 11.52 3.86 26.57
CA ILE A 57 10.36 3.11 26.08
C ILE A 57 9.67 2.48 27.28
N TYR A 58 8.42 2.86 27.53
CA TYR A 58 7.60 2.35 28.62
C TYR A 58 6.42 1.53 28.10
N SER A 59 6.03 0.50 28.82
CA SER A 59 4.71 -0.14 28.64
C SER A 59 3.58 0.77 29.16
N PRO A 60 2.32 0.50 28.80
CA PRO A 60 1.17 1.29 29.26
C PRO A 60 1.01 1.31 30.79
N THR A 61 1.55 0.28 31.45
CA THR A 61 1.55 0.17 32.92
C THR A 61 2.71 0.91 33.59
N GLY A 62 3.61 1.52 32.81
CA GLY A 62 4.74 2.30 33.30
C GLY A 62 6.00 1.49 33.62
N GLU A 63 6.12 0.27 33.10
CA GLU A 63 7.37 -0.51 33.18
C GLU A 63 8.32 -0.03 32.09
N LEU A 64 9.60 0.17 32.42
CA LEU A 64 10.61 0.57 31.44
C LEU A 64 11.05 -0.67 30.66
N GLU A 65 10.71 -0.71 29.39
CA GLU A 65 11.00 -1.82 28.48
C GLU A 65 12.40 -1.67 27.86
N ASN A 66 12.80 -0.45 27.49
CA ASN A 66 14.12 -0.19 26.93
C ASN A 66 14.57 1.26 27.13
N ASP A 67 15.89 1.50 27.07
CA ASP A 67 16.51 2.82 27.07
C ASP A 67 17.56 2.97 25.95
N ILE A 68 17.35 3.94 25.06
CA ILE A 68 18.25 4.21 23.93
C ILE A 68 19.02 5.49 24.26
N ALA A 69 20.35 5.43 24.20
CA ALA A 69 21.23 6.58 24.42
C ALA A 69 21.26 7.51 23.19
N ALA A 70 20.21 8.31 23.02
CA ALA A 70 20.03 9.25 21.93
C ALA A 70 19.31 10.53 22.39
N THR A 71 19.64 11.66 21.77
CA THR A 71 18.91 12.92 21.97
C THR A 71 17.69 12.94 21.06
N ALA A 72 16.52 13.28 21.60
CA ALA A 72 15.29 13.43 20.84
C ALA A 72 14.55 14.69 21.29
N GLN A 73 14.78 15.80 20.58
CA GLN A 73 14.03 17.04 20.74
C GLN A 73 12.58 16.86 20.25
N GLN A 74 12.40 16.10 19.17
CA GLN A 74 11.11 15.65 18.68
C GLN A 74 11.11 14.13 18.49
N LEU A 75 10.00 13.48 18.86
CA LEU A 75 9.79 12.03 18.70
C LEU A 75 8.56 11.69 17.88
N ALA A 76 8.66 10.58 17.17
CA ALA A 76 7.61 9.95 16.40
C ALA A 76 7.80 8.44 16.47
N VAL A 77 6.71 7.67 16.45
CA VAL A 77 6.78 6.21 16.24
C VAL A 77 5.88 5.74 15.10
N ILE A 78 6.45 5.06 14.11
CA ILE A 78 5.83 4.70 12.81
C ILE A 78 6.28 3.32 12.40
N ASP A 79 5.33 2.53 11.93
CA ASP A 79 5.60 1.30 11.19
C ASP A 79 6.16 1.63 9.80
N SER A 80 7.48 1.79 9.72
CA SER A 80 8.19 2.22 8.52
C SER A 80 8.41 1.10 7.52
N ASP A 81 8.36 -0.17 7.94
CA ASP A 81 8.51 -1.32 7.04
C ASP A 81 7.24 -2.17 6.87
N ASN A 82 6.14 -1.75 7.50
CA ASN A 82 4.80 -2.31 7.46
C ASN A 82 4.74 -3.74 8.00
N ASP A 83 5.53 -4.03 9.04
CA ASP A 83 5.54 -5.31 9.75
C ASP A 83 4.54 -5.37 10.93
N GLY A 84 3.92 -4.22 11.25
CA GLY A 84 2.97 -4.04 12.35
C GLY A 84 3.60 -3.57 13.66
N LEU A 85 4.90 -3.24 13.67
CA LEU A 85 5.64 -2.67 14.79
C LEU A 85 6.12 -1.27 14.42
N ASP A 86 6.05 -0.35 15.37
CA ASP A 86 6.45 1.03 15.12
C ASP A 86 7.93 1.24 15.47
N GLU A 87 8.73 1.72 14.51
CA GLU A 87 10.08 2.25 14.76
C GLU A 87 10.03 3.69 15.29
N ILE A 88 11.08 4.07 16.02
CA ILE A 88 11.22 5.39 16.64
C ILE A 88 12.01 6.32 15.72
N ILE A 89 11.38 7.41 15.28
CA ILE A 89 12.04 8.53 14.64
C ILE A 89 12.38 9.56 15.70
N ALA A 90 13.66 9.91 15.80
CA ALA A 90 14.16 10.92 16.72
C ALA A 90 14.92 12.01 15.97
N ASP A 91 14.60 13.26 16.29
CA ASP A 91 15.34 14.44 15.85
C ASP A 91 16.23 14.96 16.98
N ASP A 92 17.54 15.04 16.76
CA ASP A 92 18.50 15.57 17.73
C ASP A 92 18.70 17.11 17.64
N GLY A 93 18.04 17.75 16.69
CA GLY A 93 18.14 19.17 16.32
C GLY A 93 19.11 19.46 15.17
N ASN A 94 19.85 18.47 14.69
CA ASN A 94 20.72 18.56 13.51
C ASN A 94 20.56 17.37 12.55
N ASN A 95 20.09 16.21 13.02
CA ASN A 95 19.88 15.00 12.24
C ASN A 95 18.62 14.27 12.69
N ILE A 96 18.06 13.50 11.77
CA ILE A 96 16.99 12.54 12.07
C ILE A 96 17.56 11.12 12.02
N ALA A 97 17.30 10.34 13.07
CA ALA A 97 17.64 8.93 13.15
C ALA A 97 16.38 8.09 13.35
N VAL A 98 16.36 6.92 12.72
CA VAL A 98 15.32 5.91 12.91
C VAL A 98 15.91 4.76 13.71
N TYR A 99 15.28 4.46 14.83
CA TYR A 99 15.66 3.41 15.76
C TYR A 99 14.60 2.32 15.78
N GLU A 100 15.06 1.09 15.66
CA GLU A 100 14.30 -0.08 16.07
C GLU A 100 14.02 -0.01 17.57
N LEU A 101 12.97 -0.71 18.03
CA LEU A 101 12.61 -0.74 19.45
C LEU A 101 13.68 -1.38 20.34
N ASN A 102 14.55 -2.22 19.77
CA ASN A 102 15.71 -2.79 20.45
C ASN A 102 16.91 -1.81 20.53
N GLY A 103 16.80 -0.62 19.94
CA GLY A 103 17.82 0.43 19.90
C GLY A 103 18.80 0.35 18.73
N GLU A 104 18.63 -0.60 17.80
CA GLU A 104 19.41 -0.64 16.57
C GLU A 104 19.02 0.51 15.63
N ILE A 105 19.99 1.11 14.95
CA ILE A 105 19.72 2.18 13.99
C ILE A 105 19.42 1.53 12.65
N SER A 106 18.24 1.80 12.09
CA SER A 106 17.84 1.21 10.80
C SER A 106 18.60 1.87 9.64
N GLU A 107 18.62 3.22 9.54
CA GLU A 107 19.58 4.04 8.76
C GLU A 107 19.58 5.52 9.23
N PRO A 108 20.71 6.25 9.30
CA PRO A 108 20.73 7.68 9.65
C PRO A 108 20.43 8.59 8.44
N LEU A 109 19.51 9.55 8.60
CA LEU A 109 19.25 10.63 7.63
C LEU A 109 19.85 11.95 8.14
N SER A 110 21.00 12.34 7.59
CA SER A 110 21.59 13.66 7.88
C SER A 110 20.89 14.76 7.08
N VAL A 111 19.83 15.30 7.66
CA VAL A 111 19.11 16.49 7.20
C VAL A 111 19.02 17.48 8.36
N GLU A 112 19.28 18.77 8.11
CA GLU A 112 19.07 19.83 9.10
C GLU A 112 17.55 20.07 9.22
N SER A 113 16.90 19.42 10.18
CA SER A 113 15.45 19.43 10.37
C SER A 113 14.97 20.56 11.30
N VAL A 114 13.78 21.08 11.01
CA VAL A 114 13.04 22.02 11.89
C VAL A 114 11.88 21.32 12.57
N PHE A 115 11.22 20.36 11.90
CA PHE A 115 10.16 19.52 12.45
C PHE A 115 9.85 18.33 11.54
N PHE A 116 9.16 17.31 12.08
CA PHE A 116 8.49 16.30 11.27
C PHE A 116 7.01 16.11 11.68
N VAL A 117 6.19 15.64 10.75
CA VAL A 117 4.77 15.31 10.95
C VAL A 117 4.46 13.97 10.31
N LYS A 118 3.46 13.28 10.86
CA LYS A 118 2.91 12.04 10.29
C LYS A 118 1.54 12.26 9.71
N GLY A 119 1.30 11.58 8.61
CA GLY A 119 -0.03 11.47 8.05
C GLY A 119 -0.01 10.65 6.79
N ASP A 120 -1.15 10.04 6.50
CA ASP A 120 -1.49 9.46 5.21
C ASP A 120 -1.69 10.61 4.19
N VAL A 121 -0.59 11.15 3.68
CA VAL A 121 -0.53 12.28 2.76
C VAL A 121 -1.00 11.87 1.38
N ASP A 122 -0.69 10.65 0.94
CA ASP A 122 -1.06 10.16 -0.39
C ASP A 122 -2.40 9.38 -0.44
N GLY A 123 -2.97 9.08 0.73
CA GLY A 123 -4.28 8.47 0.87
C GLY A 123 -4.28 6.94 0.78
N ASP A 124 -3.12 6.29 0.82
CA ASP A 124 -2.94 4.84 0.77
C ASP A 124 -3.21 4.12 2.11
N GLY A 125 -3.25 4.88 3.21
CA GLY A 125 -3.58 4.41 4.55
C GLY A 125 -2.41 3.85 5.34
N THR A 126 -1.18 3.94 4.81
CA THR A 126 0.04 4.00 5.62
C THR A 126 0.28 5.45 6.04
N GLU A 127 1.00 5.66 7.15
CA GLU A 127 1.39 7.02 7.52
C GLU A 127 2.74 7.33 6.87
N GLU A 128 2.86 8.46 6.20
CA GLU A 128 4.14 8.97 5.69
C GLU A 128 4.80 9.86 6.73
N THR A 129 6.13 9.95 6.65
CA THR A 129 6.90 10.93 7.41
C THR A 129 7.16 12.16 6.53
N ILE A 130 6.64 13.30 6.96
CA ILE A 130 6.90 14.61 6.36
C ILE A 130 8.00 15.27 7.20
N ILE A 131 9.10 15.66 6.56
CA ILE A 131 10.21 16.37 7.22
C ILE A 131 10.28 17.79 6.66
N GLY A 132 10.21 18.79 7.53
CA GLY A 132 10.53 20.18 7.19
C GLY A 132 12.01 20.44 7.48
N ALA A 133 12.78 20.90 6.48
CA ALA A 133 14.20 21.25 6.62
C ALA A 133 14.40 22.76 6.44
N GLN A 134 15.36 23.36 7.17
CA GLN A 134 15.69 24.79 7.06
C GLN A 134 16.80 25.02 6.05
N ASP A 135 16.68 26.05 5.21
CA ASP A 135 17.84 26.70 4.62
C ASP A 135 18.24 27.93 5.48
N ALA A 136 19.51 27.96 5.87
CA ALA A 136 20.18 28.86 6.81
C ALA A 136 19.56 30.25 7.18
N ASN A 137 19.41 30.44 8.50
CA ASN A 137 19.63 31.69 9.28
C ASN A 137 18.57 32.81 9.39
N GLU A 138 17.33 32.64 8.95
CA GLU A 138 16.23 33.53 9.35
C GLU A 138 14.92 32.72 9.49
N VAL A 139 14.06 33.02 10.48
CA VAL A 139 12.79 32.31 10.67
C VAL A 139 11.71 33.08 9.90
N SER A 140 11.53 32.75 8.63
CA SER A 140 10.31 33.06 7.85
C SER A 140 9.62 31.75 7.46
N VAL A 141 8.29 31.77 7.33
CA VAL A 141 7.49 30.61 6.86
C VAL A 141 7.82 30.26 5.40
N ASP A 142 8.50 31.17 4.71
CA ASP A 142 8.78 31.11 3.27
C ASP A 142 10.03 30.25 2.94
N ASP A 143 10.98 30.06 3.88
CA ASP A 143 12.26 29.36 3.65
C ASP A 143 12.26 27.87 4.09
N VAL A 144 11.10 27.22 4.19
CA VAL A 144 10.99 25.82 4.66
C VAL A 144 10.73 24.86 3.49
N THR A 145 11.68 23.97 3.20
CA THR A 145 11.47 22.86 2.25
C THR A 145 10.83 21.67 2.96
N PHE A 146 9.67 21.22 2.48
CA PHE A 146 9.01 20.00 2.96
C PHE A 146 9.39 18.82 2.09
N THR A 147 9.86 17.75 2.71
CA THR A 147 10.24 16.50 2.06
C THR A 147 9.32 15.40 2.56
N VAL A 148 8.52 14.81 1.67
CA VAL A 148 7.62 13.70 2.01
C VAL A 148 8.27 12.39 1.63
N PHE A 149 8.49 11.51 2.61
CA PHE A 149 8.99 10.16 2.39
C PHE A 149 7.86 9.15 2.52
N ASP A 150 7.70 8.32 1.49
CA ASP A 150 6.95 7.07 1.56
C ASP A 150 7.71 6.13 2.49
N SER A 151 7.10 5.82 3.63
CA SER A 151 7.64 4.93 4.65
C SER A 151 7.82 3.52 4.07
N ALA A 152 6.75 2.96 3.48
CA ALA A 152 6.71 1.60 2.94
C ALA A 152 7.68 1.34 1.76
N THR A 153 7.91 2.33 0.88
CA THR A 153 8.79 2.19 -0.29
C THR A 153 10.13 2.88 -0.13
N ARG A 154 10.35 3.63 0.97
CA ARG A 154 11.56 4.40 1.27
C ARG A 154 11.92 5.36 0.13
N ARG A 155 10.92 5.97 -0.50
CA ARG A 155 11.09 6.89 -1.64
C ARG A 155 10.63 8.29 -1.30
N LEU A 156 11.37 9.27 -1.80
CA LEU A 156 10.92 10.64 -1.86
C LEU A 156 9.67 10.72 -2.74
N LEU A 157 8.53 11.05 -2.14
CA LEU A 157 7.27 11.29 -2.84
C LEU A 157 7.26 12.69 -3.45
N ARG A 158 7.72 13.70 -2.70
CA ARG A 158 7.72 15.11 -3.13
C ARG A 158 8.67 15.98 -2.28
N ALA A 159 9.29 16.98 -2.89
CA ALA A 159 9.85 18.15 -2.21
C ALA A 159 8.93 19.35 -2.52
N ILE A 160 8.54 20.11 -1.50
CA ILE A 160 7.71 21.32 -1.62
C ILE A 160 8.55 22.48 -1.10
N ASP A 161 8.94 23.38 -1.99
CA ASP A 161 9.51 24.69 -1.67
C ASP A 161 8.33 25.67 -1.52
N ILE A 162 8.32 26.50 -0.48
CA ILE A 162 7.21 27.46 -0.25
C ILE A 162 7.38 28.75 -1.07
N ASP A 163 8.55 28.98 -1.66
CA ASP A 163 8.79 30.09 -2.59
C ASP A 163 8.13 29.84 -3.96
N ASP A 164 6.85 30.19 -4.06
CA ASP A 164 6.20 30.54 -5.34
C ASP A 164 5.00 31.48 -5.04
N GLU A 165 5.26 32.67 -4.47
CA GLU A 165 4.48 33.84 -4.89
C GLU A 165 4.98 34.26 -6.27
N ASP A 166 4.03 34.43 -7.20
CA ASP A 166 4.24 34.88 -8.56
C ASP A 166 5.09 36.18 -8.62
N ASP A 167 6.40 36.07 -8.85
CA ASP A 167 7.21 37.18 -9.37
C ASP A 167 7.84 36.76 -10.72
N GLU A 168 7.08 37.03 -11.79
CA GLU A 168 7.71 37.45 -13.04
C GLU A 168 8.43 38.79 -12.79
N ASP A 169 9.76 38.78 -12.68
CA ASP A 169 10.57 39.98 -12.92
C ASP A 169 11.82 39.65 -13.76
N TYR A 170 11.62 39.72 -15.09
CA TYR A 170 12.56 40.34 -16.03
C TYR A 170 12.21 41.84 -15.99
N GLU A 171 13.06 42.83 -15.70
CA GLU A 171 14.46 43.10 -16.05
C GLU A 171 15.00 44.27 -15.20
N ASP A 172 16.33 44.47 -15.09
CA ASP A 172 16.94 45.70 -15.63
C ASP A 172 18.47 45.57 -15.85
N ASN A 173 18.92 46.43 -16.76
CA ASN A 173 19.98 46.35 -17.73
C ASN A 173 21.41 46.63 -17.26
N GLY A 174 22.32 45.95 -17.95
CA GLY A 174 23.60 46.51 -18.37
C GLY A 174 23.68 46.69 -19.89
N ILE A 175 23.33 47.90 -20.35
CA ILE A 175 23.80 48.60 -21.57
C ILE A 175 23.17 48.23 -22.93
N GLY A 176 22.43 49.19 -23.50
CA GLY A 176 22.39 49.42 -24.95
C GLY A 176 21.14 50.10 -25.47
N ASN A 177 21.18 51.43 -25.57
CA ASN A 177 20.27 52.35 -26.27
C ASN A 177 19.57 51.77 -27.51
N ASP A 178 18.27 52.05 -27.70
CA ASP A 178 17.80 53.07 -28.65
C ASP A 178 16.25 53.10 -28.65
N ASP A 179 15.76 54.32 -28.81
CA ASP A 179 14.37 54.79 -28.87
C ASP A 179 13.45 53.99 -29.82
N ASP A 180 12.18 53.79 -29.45
CA ASP A 180 11.02 54.16 -30.29
C ASP A 180 9.66 53.86 -29.61
N GLU A 181 8.77 54.84 -29.71
CA GLU A 181 7.37 54.87 -29.30
C GLU A 181 6.48 53.88 -30.09
N ASP A 182 5.40 53.35 -29.47
CA ASP A 182 3.98 53.44 -29.94
C ASP A 182 3.07 52.27 -29.45
N ASN A 183 2.32 52.55 -28.38
CA ASN A 183 0.86 52.38 -28.17
C ASN A 183 0.09 51.15 -28.75
N GLY A 184 -0.61 50.39 -27.88
CA GLY A 184 -1.65 49.44 -28.31
C GLY A 184 -2.23 48.42 -27.30
N THR A 185 -2.82 48.88 -26.19
CA THR A 185 -3.89 48.26 -25.36
C THR A 185 -3.96 46.72 -25.19
N GLY A 186 -3.47 46.21 -24.04
CA GLY A 186 -3.90 44.94 -23.44
C GLY A 186 -5.05 45.18 -22.45
N ASN A 187 -6.15 44.43 -22.59
CA ASN A 187 -7.23 44.41 -21.61
C ASN A 187 -7.17 43.05 -20.90
N GLY A 188 -6.60 43.02 -19.70
CA GLY A 188 -6.32 41.79 -18.94
C GLY A 188 -6.59 41.85 -17.44
N ASP A 189 -6.64 43.04 -16.82
CA ASP A 189 -6.80 43.17 -15.36
C ASP A 189 -7.95 44.10 -14.97
N GLN A 190 -9.19 43.70 -15.30
CA GLN A 190 -10.35 44.36 -14.71
C GLN A 190 -10.78 43.62 -13.44
N LYS A 191 -10.60 44.28 -12.29
CA LYS A 191 -11.10 43.86 -10.98
C LYS A 191 -12.43 44.57 -10.67
N VAL A 192 -13.32 43.89 -9.96
CA VAL A 192 -14.64 44.36 -9.55
C VAL A 192 -14.83 44.16 -8.06
N THR A 193 -15.37 45.18 -7.39
CA THR A 193 -15.67 45.14 -5.97
C THR A 193 -17.08 44.57 -5.74
N ILE A 194 -17.22 43.66 -4.79
CA ILE A 194 -18.50 43.05 -4.40
C ILE A 194 -18.70 43.08 -2.88
N CYS A 195 -19.95 42.95 -2.46
CA CYS A 195 -20.35 42.68 -1.10
C CYS A 195 -20.56 41.18 -0.98
N HIS A 196 -19.62 40.51 -0.33
CA HIS A 196 -19.69 39.08 -0.09
C HIS A 196 -20.56 38.79 1.13
N ILE A 197 -21.57 37.94 0.98
CA ILE A 197 -22.54 37.55 2.01
C ILE A 197 -22.37 36.04 2.27
N PRO A 198 -21.64 35.65 3.34
CA PRO A 198 -21.34 34.25 3.60
C PRO A 198 -22.61 33.37 3.74
N PRO A 199 -22.68 32.19 3.06
CA PRO A 199 -23.81 31.29 3.17
C PRO A 199 -24.07 30.86 4.62
N GLY A 200 -25.26 31.16 5.13
CA GLY A 200 -25.64 30.84 6.51
C GLY A 200 -25.27 31.91 7.57
N ASN A 201 -24.54 32.97 7.20
CA ASN A 201 -24.27 34.10 8.09
C ASN A 201 -24.36 35.46 7.35
N PRO A 202 -25.58 35.95 7.03
CA PRO A 202 -25.77 37.20 6.29
C PRO A 202 -25.26 38.45 7.01
N SER A 203 -25.07 38.36 8.33
CA SER A 203 -24.56 39.41 9.20
C SER A 203 -23.04 39.63 9.11
N ALA A 204 -22.29 38.69 8.53
CA ALA A 204 -20.85 38.80 8.30
C ALA A 204 -20.52 39.31 6.88
N ALA A 205 -21.43 40.08 6.29
CA ALA A 205 -21.22 40.64 4.96
C ALA A 205 -20.02 41.59 4.97
N HIS A 206 -19.09 41.43 4.03
CA HIS A 206 -17.90 42.26 3.93
C HIS A 206 -17.50 42.51 2.48
N THR A 207 -16.87 43.66 2.25
CA THR A 207 -16.47 44.11 0.91
C THR A 207 -15.17 43.46 0.49
N ILE A 208 -15.17 42.81 -0.67
CA ILE A 208 -13.97 42.22 -1.29
C ILE A 208 -13.82 42.66 -2.74
N THR A 209 -12.61 42.60 -3.27
CA THR A 209 -12.34 42.89 -4.69
C THR A 209 -11.90 41.61 -5.38
N ILE A 210 -12.61 41.24 -6.43
CA ILE A 210 -12.41 39.99 -7.18
C ILE A 210 -12.17 40.29 -8.66
N SER A 211 -11.71 39.30 -9.43
CA SER A 211 -11.66 39.42 -10.89
C SER A 211 -13.08 39.53 -11.46
N VAL A 212 -13.28 40.29 -12.54
CA VAL A 212 -14.56 40.33 -13.28
C VAL A 212 -15.00 38.92 -13.75
N ASN A 213 -14.05 37.99 -13.95
CA ASN A 213 -14.36 36.60 -14.32
C ASN A 213 -14.99 35.78 -13.17
N ALA A 214 -14.78 36.18 -11.91
CA ALA A 214 -15.35 35.51 -10.73
C ALA A 214 -16.72 36.10 -10.31
N LEU A 215 -17.09 37.24 -10.89
CA LEU A 215 -18.26 38.02 -10.49
C LEU A 215 -19.58 37.26 -10.58
N GLN A 216 -19.80 36.53 -11.67
CA GLN A 216 -21.05 35.80 -11.89
C GLN A 216 -21.25 34.68 -10.86
N THR A 217 -20.18 33.96 -10.51
CA THR A 217 -20.22 32.88 -9.52
C THR A 217 -20.58 33.38 -8.12
N HIS A 218 -20.10 34.57 -7.76
CA HIS A 218 -20.42 35.21 -6.49
C HIS A 218 -21.89 35.70 -6.45
N ILE A 219 -22.38 36.31 -7.53
CA ILE A 219 -23.79 36.71 -7.66
C ILE A 219 -24.73 35.50 -7.58
N ASP A 220 -24.38 34.39 -8.22
CA ASP A 220 -25.16 33.15 -8.22
C ASP A 220 -25.27 32.52 -6.82
N HIS A 221 -24.36 32.88 -5.91
CA HIS A 221 -24.32 32.43 -4.52
C HIS A 221 -24.85 33.46 -3.50
N GLY A 222 -25.42 34.58 -3.96
CA GLY A 222 -26.13 35.55 -3.12
C GLY A 222 -25.36 36.84 -2.80
N ASP A 223 -24.18 37.05 -3.41
CA ASP A 223 -23.41 38.28 -3.28
C ASP A 223 -23.96 39.39 -4.20
N THR A 224 -23.58 40.64 -3.94
CA THR A 224 -24.00 41.78 -4.78
C THR A 224 -22.81 42.57 -5.29
N GLU A 225 -22.88 43.05 -6.53
CA GLU A 225 -21.90 44.01 -7.07
C GLU A 225 -21.90 45.32 -6.26
N GLY A 226 -20.71 45.84 -5.97
CA GLY A 226 -20.49 47.02 -5.14
C GLY A 226 -20.14 46.68 -3.69
N ALA A 227 -19.52 47.63 -2.97
CA ALA A 227 -19.19 47.46 -1.56
C ALA A 227 -20.44 47.18 -0.70
N CYS A 228 -20.26 46.46 0.41
CA CYS A 228 -21.34 46.30 1.38
C CYS A 228 -21.80 47.68 1.88
N PRO A 229 -23.10 47.88 2.12
CA PRO A 229 -23.58 49.13 2.69
C PRO A 229 -22.90 49.34 4.04
N ASP A 230 -22.06 50.38 4.14
CA ASP A 230 -21.51 50.80 5.41
C ASP A 230 -22.68 51.04 6.36
N SER A 231 -22.66 50.34 7.49
CA SER A 231 -23.55 50.67 8.61
C SER A 231 -23.00 51.93 9.28
N GLY A 232 -23.00 53.04 8.55
CA GLY A 232 -22.76 54.36 9.08
C GLY A 232 -23.96 54.78 9.92
N GLY A 233 -23.78 54.77 11.23
CA GLY A 233 -24.34 55.85 12.04
C GLY A 233 -23.68 57.16 11.60
N ASP A 234 -24.52 58.15 11.36
CA ASP A 234 -24.23 59.48 10.81
C ASP A 234 -23.10 60.21 11.57
N ASP A 235 -22.19 60.86 10.84
CA ASP A 235 -22.00 62.33 10.92
C ASP A 235 -20.89 62.83 9.97
N GLN A 236 -21.37 63.52 8.92
CA GLN A 236 -20.94 64.82 8.40
C GLN A 236 -19.46 65.19 8.13
N ASP A 237 -19.30 65.64 6.87
CA ASP A 237 -18.51 66.78 6.38
C ASP A 237 -17.05 66.57 5.94
N ASP A 238 -16.92 66.39 4.61
CA ASP A 238 -16.23 67.33 3.70
C ASP A 238 -15.06 68.14 4.30
N GLN A 239 -13.82 67.83 3.90
CA GLN A 239 -13.02 68.68 2.99
C GLN A 239 -11.54 68.31 2.96
N ASP A 240 -11.06 68.15 1.72
CA ASP A 240 -9.87 68.78 1.15
C ASP A 240 -8.54 68.71 1.90
N ALA A 241 -7.65 67.95 1.25
CA ALA A 241 -6.45 68.48 0.64
C ALA A 241 -5.17 68.63 1.50
N GLN A 242 -4.12 68.13 0.85
CA GLN A 242 -2.80 68.74 0.71
C GLN A 242 -1.74 68.44 1.76
N ASN A 243 -0.68 67.84 1.19
CA ASN A 243 0.70 68.28 1.27
C ASN A 243 1.41 67.98 2.60
N ASP A 244 2.34 67.04 2.56
CA ASP A 244 3.72 67.21 2.05
C ASP A 244 4.60 67.77 3.16
N GLN A 245 5.82 67.24 3.20
CA GLN A 245 7.01 67.79 3.84
C GLN A 245 7.09 67.62 5.36
N ASP A 246 8.24 67.36 5.96
CA ASP A 246 9.59 67.13 5.47
C ASP A 246 10.41 66.69 6.69
N ASP A 247 11.51 66.02 6.40
CA ASP A 247 12.81 66.23 7.03
C ASP A 247 13.07 65.83 8.49
N GLN A 248 13.92 64.81 8.56
CA GLN A 248 15.30 64.88 9.08
C GLN A 248 15.56 64.76 10.59
N ASN A 249 16.39 63.73 10.81
CA ASN A 249 17.70 63.77 11.46
C ASN A 249 17.83 63.48 12.95
N ASP A 250 18.79 62.57 13.14
CA ASP A 250 19.86 62.55 14.14
C ASP A 250 19.43 62.26 15.58
N GLN A 251 19.63 61.02 16.02
CA GLN A 251 20.88 60.46 16.52
C GLN A 251 21.03 60.67 18.03
N ASP A 252 21.19 59.52 18.68
CA ASP A 252 22.12 59.27 19.77
C ASP A 252 21.75 59.81 21.16
N ALA A 253 21.27 58.88 22.00
CA ALA A 253 22.12 58.13 22.93
C ALA A 253 21.59 58.07 24.39
N GLN A 254 21.74 56.86 24.92
CA GLN A 254 22.06 56.47 26.30
C GLN A 254 20.91 56.22 27.30
N ASP A 255 20.61 54.93 27.46
CA ASP A 255 20.96 54.10 28.63
C ASP A 255 20.73 54.70 30.02
N ASP A 256 19.76 54.17 30.77
CA ASP A 256 20.02 53.12 31.79
C ASP A 256 18.78 52.90 32.68
N GLN A 257 18.20 51.72 32.49
CA GLN A 257 17.64 50.74 33.44
C GLN A 257 16.93 51.11 34.76
N ASP A 258 15.77 50.45 34.87
CA ASP A 258 15.15 49.77 36.00
C ASP A 258 14.39 50.59 37.07
N ASP A 259 13.06 50.42 37.08
CA ASP A 259 12.27 50.44 38.31
C ASP A 259 11.02 49.54 38.20
N GLN A 260 10.73 48.88 39.32
CA GLN A 260 9.79 47.77 39.49
C GLN A 260 8.31 48.20 39.64
N ASP A 261 7.43 47.34 39.13
CA ASP A 261 6.14 46.87 39.65
C ASP A 261 5.25 47.82 40.50
N ALA A 262 4.07 48.14 39.96
CA ALA A 262 2.81 48.11 40.73
C ALA A 262 1.58 48.07 39.79
N GLN A 263 0.73 47.08 40.03
CA GLN A 263 -0.59 46.85 39.44
C GLN A 263 -1.57 48.01 39.71
N ASP A 264 -2.44 48.38 38.75
CA ASP A 264 -3.86 47.96 38.71
C ASP A 264 -4.63 48.60 37.52
N ASP A 265 -5.67 47.88 37.09
CA ASP A 265 -6.92 48.31 36.43
C ASP A 265 -7.12 48.41 34.89
N GLN A 266 -8.00 47.49 34.44
CA GLN A 266 -9.02 47.56 33.36
C GLN A 266 -8.64 47.51 31.87
N ALA A 267 -8.49 46.26 31.39
CA ALA A 267 -9.12 45.67 30.20
C ALA A 267 -9.44 46.57 28.99
N GLN A 268 -8.47 46.65 28.06
CA GLN A 268 -8.74 46.58 26.62
C GLN A 268 -8.07 45.33 26.06
N ASP A 269 -8.83 44.61 25.26
CA ASP A 269 -8.56 43.31 24.66
C ASP A 269 -7.24 43.25 23.88
N THR A 270 -6.20 42.74 24.53
CA THR A 270 -4.93 42.31 23.93
C THR A 270 -4.57 40.93 24.46
N THR A 271 -5.39 39.90 24.21
CA THR A 271 -5.00 38.49 24.45
C THR A 271 -4.33 37.88 23.22
N SER A 272 -3.42 38.61 22.56
CA SER A 272 -2.40 37.97 21.73
C SER A 272 -1.21 37.63 22.63
N THR A 273 -1.38 36.57 23.41
CA THR A 273 -0.24 35.83 23.94
C THR A 273 0.08 34.77 22.90
N ILE A 274 1.19 34.92 22.19
CA ILE A 274 1.75 33.91 21.28
C ILE A 274 2.24 32.74 22.13
N TYR A 275 1.32 31.85 22.51
CA TYR A 275 1.62 30.54 23.07
C TYR A 275 1.37 29.52 21.97
N GLY A 276 2.38 28.72 21.63
CA GLY A 276 2.23 27.59 20.70
C GLY A 276 1.27 26.53 21.26
N VAL A 277 0.88 25.58 20.42
CA VAL A 277 0.05 24.43 20.82
C VAL A 277 0.77 23.13 20.48
N ASN A 278 0.70 22.16 21.38
CA ASN A 278 1.04 20.76 21.10
C ASN A 278 -0.24 20.06 20.63
N VAL A 279 -0.15 19.32 19.52
CA VAL A 279 -1.31 18.68 18.91
C VAL A 279 -1.07 17.20 18.67
N ALA A 280 -2.13 16.41 18.87
CA ALA A 280 -2.19 15.00 18.52
C ALA A 280 -3.57 14.71 17.93
N ALA A 281 -3.72 13.58 17.24
CA ALA A 281 -5.00 13.17 16.67
C ALA A 281 -5.23 11.67 16.87
N GLY A 282 -6.47 11.28 17.15
CA GLY A 282 -6.87 9.88 17.23
C GLY A 282 -8.36 9.69 17.51
N ASP A 283 -8.86 8.49 17.27
CA ASP A 283 -10.29 8.16 17.39
C ASP A 283 -10.68 7.95 18.85
N LEU A 284 -10.94 9.05 19.55
CA LEU A 284 -11.24 9.06 20.98
C LEU A 284 -12.64 8.52 21.28
N ASN A 285 -13.56 8.54 20.30
CA ASN A 285 -14.95 8.15 20.49
C ASN A 285 -15.36 6.82 19.80
N GLY A 286 -14.44 6.20 19.06
CA GLY A 286 -14.62 4.91 18.41
C GLY A 286 -15.52 4.93 17.16
N ASP A 287 -15.72 6.09 16.52
CA ASP A 287 -16.54 6.20 15.31
C ASP A 287 -15.75 5.97 14.00
N GLY A 288 -14.46 5.70 14.12
CA GLY A 288 -13.53 5.49 13.01
C GLY A 288 -12.97 6.79 12.44
N LYS A 289 -13.16 7.94 13.09
CA LYS A 289 -12.57 9.23 12.70
C LYS A 289 -11.76 9.80 13.85
N ALA A 290 -10.62 10.40 13.51
CA ALA A 290 -9.79 11.04 14.51
C ALA A 290 -10.39 12.39 14.98
N GLU A 291 -10.36 12.60 16.28
CA GLU A 291 -10.46 13.91 16.92
C GLU A 291 -9.09 14.56 17.02
N ILE A 292 -9.07 15.89 17.15
CA ILE A 292 -7.89 16.71 17.38
C ILE A 292 -7.78 16.99 18.87
N VAL A 293 -6.66 16.64 19.48
CA VAL A 293 -6.30 16.99 20.86
C VAL A 293 -5.26 18.09 20.81
N ALA A 294 -5.58 19.25 21.37
CA ALA A 294 -4.70 20.41 21.41
C ALA A 294 -4.41 20.80 22.86
N ALA A 295 -3.15 20.96 23.20
CA ALA A 295 -2.69 21.38 24.50
C ALA A 295 -1.84 22.64 24.40
N MET A 296 -1.85 23.47 25.45
CA MET A 296 -1.01 24.67 25.44
C MET A 296 0.48 24.28 25.56
N ALA A 297 1.31 24.74 24.63
CA ALA A 297 2.75 24.46 24.66
C ALA A 297 3.50 25.29 25.71
N SER A 298 2.86 26.31 26.29
CA SER A 298 3.37 27.07 27.43
C SER A 298 2.24 27.74 28.21
N ASN A 299 2.48 28.09 29.48
CA ASN A 299 1.59 28.90 30.32
C ASN A 299 0.18 28.34 30.54
N GLY A 300 0.08 27.02 30.72
CA GLY A 300 -1.08 26.38 31.35
C GLY A 300 -1.16 24.88 31.06
N GLY A 301 -2.06 24.19 31.77
CA GLY A 301 -2.21 22.74 31.71
C GLY A 301 -3.40 22.24 30.90
N ARG A 302 -4.03 23.11 30.11
CA ARG A 302 -5.29 22.83 29.46
C ARG A 302 -5.13 22.00 28.20
N ILE A 303 -5.97 20.98 28.08
CA ILE A 303 -6.19 20.17 26.89
C ILE A 303 -7.59 20.45 26.35
N GLU A 304 -7.70 20.61 25.03
CA GLU A 304 -8.95 20.73 24.29
C GLU A 304 -9.08 19.61 23.27
N ILE A 305 -10.27 19.03 23.18
CA ILE A 305 -10.63 17.99 22.22
C ILE A 305 -11.59 18.60 21.21
N ARG A 306 -11.27 18.48 19.93
CA ARG A 306 -12.03 19.04 18.81
C ARG A 306 -12.33 17.97 17.78
N THR A 307 -13.46 18.10 17.08
CA THR A 307 -13.73 17.31 15.87
C THR A 307 -12.75 17.73 14.75
N GLY A 308 -12.65 16.91 13.71
CA GLY A 308 -11.85 17.24 12.52
C GLY A 308 -12.30 18.50 11.76
N ASP A 309 -13.50 19.05 12.02
CA ASP A 309 -13.95 20.35 11.51
C ASP A 309 -13.66 21.53 12.46
N GLY A 310 -12.94 21.28 13.56
CA GLY A 310 -12.51 22.28 14.54
C GLY A 310 -13.51 22.56 15.67
N THR A 311 -14.69 21.92 15.67
CA THR A 311 -15.70 22.10 16.72
C THR A 311 -15.20 21.56 18.06
N LEU A 312 -15.25 22.39 19.12
CA LEU A 312 -14.88 21.97 20.48
C LEU A 312 -15.86 20.92 21.02
N ILE A 313 -15.34 19.74 21.35
CA ILE A 313 -16.07 18.62 21.96
C ILE A 313 -15.95 18.71 23.49
N ASN A 314 -14.73 18.89 23.99
CA ASN A 314 -14.44 18.88 25.42
C ASN A 314 -13.15 19.68 25.72
N GLY A 315 -12.94 20.04 26.98
CA GLY A 315 -11.68 20.61 27.44
C GLY A 315 -11.53 20.53 28.95
N PHE A 316 -10.32 20.26 29.42
CA PHE A 316 -10.02 20.03 30.83
C PHE A 316 -8.58 20.45 31.16
N GLU A 317 -8.32 20.69 32.45
CA GLU A 317 -6.98 20.95 32.96
C GLU A 317 -6.33 19.61 33.32
N ALA A 318 -5.32 19.18 32.55
CA ALA A 318 -4.58 17.95 32.82
C ALA A 318 -3.55 18.14 33.94
N PHE A 319 -2.98 19.34 34.03
CA PHE A 319 -1.97 19.72 35.02
C PHE A 319 -2.24 21.13 35.56
N ASP A 320 -1.68 21.45 36.73
CA ASP A 320 -1.54 22.85 37.19
C ASP A 320 -0.19 23.39 36.70
N SER A 321 0.04 23.32 35.38
CA SER A 321 1.33 23.56 34.75
C SER A 321 1.51 25.03 34.36
N THR A 322 2.71 25.56 34.57
CA THR A 322 3.14 26.83 33.94
C THR A 322 4.01 26.60 32.70
N GLN A 323 4.46 25.36 32.46
CA GLN A 323 5.44 25.01 31.44
C GLN A 323 4.81 24.53 30.13
N GLY A 324 3.52 24.17 30.15
CA GLY A 324 2.80 23.61 29.01
C GLY A 324 2.71 22.10 29.08
N VAL A 325 1.94 21.51 28.16
CA VAL A 325 1.58 20.09 28.18
C VAL A 325 1.87 19.46 26.83
N LEU A 326 2.64 18.37 26.84
CA LEU A 326 2.83 17.46 25.72
C LEU A 326 1.66 16.48 25.66
N VAL A 327 1.17 16.18 24.46
CA VAL A 327 0.06 15.24 24.25
C VAL A 327 0.40 14.24 23.16
N ALA A 328 -0.01 12.99 23.39
CA ALA A 328 -0.06 11.91 22.40
C ALA A 328 -1.40 11.17 22.54
N VAL A 329 -1.84 10.48 21.49
CA VAL A 329 -3.13 9.79 21.45
C VAL A 329 -2.96 8.36 20.94
N GLY A 330 -3.51 7.38 21.65
CA GLY A 330 -3.46 5.96 21.29
C GLY A 330 -4.20 5.07 22.29
N ASP A 331 -4.63 3.88 21.88
CA ASP A 331 -5.39 2.93 22.73
C ASP A 331 -4.46 2.21 23.72
N VAL A 332 -4.10 2.89 24.81
CA VAL A 332 -3.23 2.33 25.85
C VAL A 332 -3.99 1.48 26.87
N THR A 333 -5.32 1.63 26.93
CA THR A 333 -6.19 0.85 27.82
C THR A 333 -6.66 -0.48 27.21
N GLY A 334 -6.50 -0.66 25.90
CA GLY A 334 -6.89 -1.85 25.15
C GLY A 334 -8.39 -2.01 25.00
N ASP A 335 -9.16 -0.91 25.08
CA ASP A 335 -10.61 -0.91 25.04
C ASP A 335 -11.18 -0.70 23.62
N GLY A 336 -10.32 -0.44 22.65
CA GLY A 336 -10.65 -0.20 21.25
C GLY A 336 -10.94 1.26 20.92
N GLN A 337 -10.78 2.18 21.86
CA GLN A 337 -10.84 3.63 21.67
C GLN A 337 -9.47 4.24 22.03
N ALA A 338 -9.11 5.35 21.38
CA ALA A 338 -7.87 6.01 21.75
C ALA A 338 -8.00 6.73 23.09
N ASP A 339 -6.94 6.69 23.88
CA ASP A 339 -6.75 7.47 25.10
C ASP A 339 -5.87 8.69 24.84
N ILE A 340 -5.93 9.68 25.73
CA ILE A 340 -5.09 10.88 25.72
C ILE A 340 -3.98 10.69 26.74
N ILE A 341 -2.73 10.73 26.29
CA ILE A 341 -1.57 10.62 27.15
C ILE A 341 -0.94 12.00 27.21
N ALA A 342 -0.76 12.51 28.42
CA ALA A 342 -0.29 13.86 28.65
C ALA A 342 0.86 13.89 29.64
N ALA A 343 1.81 14.79 29.40
CA ALA A 343 2.90 15.10 30.31
C ALA A 343 3.10 16.61 30.40
N GLU A 344 3.46 17.10 31.58
CA GLU A 344 4.01 18.44 31.71
C GLU A 344 5.39 18.51 31.02
N VAL A 345 5.64 19.58 30.27
CA VAL A 345 6.97 19.83 29.68
C VAL A 345 8.00 19.97 30.81
N ASN A 346 9.08 19.19 30.75
CA ASN A 346 10.08 19.00 31.81
C ASN A 346 9.54 18.38 33.11
N GLY A 347 8.32 17.85 33.09
CA GLY A 347 7.76 17.03 34.14
C GLY A 347 8.36 15.63 34.18
N THR A 348 7.95 14.83 35.16
CA THR A 348 8.40 13.43 35.35
C THR A 348 7.22 12.46 35.43
N GLU A 349 6.01 12.94 35.16
CA GLU A 349 4.77 12.18 35.26
C GLU A 349 4.06 12.12 33.91
N ILE A 350 3.65 10.91 33.54
CA ILE A 350 2.75 10.64 32.43
C ILE A 350 1.37 10.37 33.02
N LEU A 351 0.36 11.07 32.52
CA LEU A 351 -1.05 10.87 32.88
C LEU A 351 -1.82 10.35 31.66
N VAL A 352 -2.75 9.43 31.88
CA VAL A 352 -3.63 8.88 30.84
C VAL A 352 -5.06 9.30 31.12
N PHE A 353 -5.76 9.83 30.12
CA PHE A 353 -7.13 10.32 30.20
C PHE A 353 -8.01 9.69 29.12
N ASP A 354 -9.28 9.45 29.46
CA ASP A 354 -10.30 9.11 28.48
C ASP A 354 -10.77 10.33 27.66
N ALA A 355 -11.61 10.11 26.64
CA ALA A 355 -12.20 11.17 25.82
C ALA A 355 -13.03 12.21 26.61
N ASN A 356 -13.46 11.88 27.83
CA ASN A 356 -14.22 12.78 28.70
C ASN A 356 -13.29 13.61 29.61
N GLY A 357 -11.97 13.39 29.56
CA GLY A 357 -11.00 14.05 30.43
C GLY A 357 -10.90 13.43 31.82
N ASN A 358 -11.39 12.21 32.02
CA ASN A 358 -11.19 11.49 33.28
C ASN A 358 -9.84 10.77 33.25
N GLN A 359 -9.04 10.96 34.29
CA GLN A 359 -7.78 10.22 34.42
C GLN A 359 -8.06 8.73 34.64
N THR A 360 -7.56 7.89 33.74
CA THR A 360 -7.69 6.42 33.77
C THR A 360 -6.41 5.74 34.25
N GLY A 361 -5.25 6.41 34.13
CA GLY A 361 -3.95 5.87 34.52
C GLY A 361 -2.86 6.93 34.64
N GLY A 362 -1.64 6.47 34.90
CA GLY A 362 -0.44 7.30 34.93
C GLY A 362 0.73 6.62 35.62
N PHE A 363 1.94 7.07 35.30
CA PHE A 363 3.20 6.53 35.84
C PHE A 363 4.31 7.57 35.83
N GLN A 364 5.39 7.27 36.56
CA GLN A 364 6.55 8.15 36.70
C GLN A 364 7.67 7.69 35.79
N VAL A 365 8.38 8.63 35.18
CA VAL A 365 9.56 8.36 34.34
C VAL A 365 10.85 8.79 35.03
N SER A 366 11.99 8.22 34.62
CA SER A 366 13.28 8.44 35.29
C SER A 366 13.99 9.75 34.92
N GLY A 367 13.47 10.53 33.97
CA GLY A 367 14.06 11.79 33.49
C GLY A 367 12.99 12.84 33.15
N ASN A 368 13.43 14.07 32.89
CA ASN A 368 12.53 15.17 32.53
C ASN A 368 12.04 14.97 31.09
N ILE A 369 10.73 14.98 30.90
CA ILE A 369 10.07 14.73 29.62
C ILE A 369 10.18 15.96 28.73
N ILE A 370 10.77 15.83 27.54
CA ILE A 370 10.82 16.89 26.52
C ILE A 370 10.05 16.56 25.25
N SER A 371 9.81 15.28 24.98
CA SER A 371 9.01 14.82 23.84
C SER A 371 8.27 13.53 24.18
N LEU A 372 7.13 13.29 23.53
CA LEU A 372 6.23 12.18 23.84
C LEU A 372 5.62 11.63 22.54
N ALA A 373 5.65 10.30 22.37
CA ALA A 373 5.03 9.59 21.27
C ALA A 373 4.42 8.25 21.74
N ILE A 374 3.49 7.69 20.96
CA ILE A 374 2.83 6.41 21.23
C ILE A 374 2.76 5.58 19.96
N GLY A 375 3.06 4.30 20.10
CA GLY A 375 3.05 3.33 19.02
C GLY A 375 2.83 1.92 19.51
N ASN A 376 3.06 0.94 18.66
CA ASN A 376 2.95 -0.48 18.92
C ASN A 376 4.33 -1.10 18.87
N GLY A 377 4.68 -1.90 19.87
CA GLY A 377 5.95 -2.59 19.94
C GLY A 377 5.83 -4.03 20.41
N LEU A 378 6.90 -4.80 20.26
CA LEU A 378 7.00 -6.12 20.88
C LEU A 378 7.62 -5.99 22.26
N ILE A 379 6.98 -6.59 23.26
CA ILE A 379 7.61 -6.89 24.55
C ILE A 379 7.75 -8.41 24.70
N GLU A 380 8.90 -8.85 25.23
CA GLU A 380 9.13 -10.26 25.57
C GLU A 380 8.11 -10.67 26.65
N ALA A 381 7.35 -11.74 26.42
CA ALA A 381 6.41 -12.23 27.43
C ALA A 381 7.19 -12.75 28.63
N GLU A 382 7.11 -12.06 29.78
CA GLU A 382 7.79 -12.48 31.00
C GLU A 382 7.36 -13.91 31.36
N GLN A 383 8.34 -14.81 31.40
CA GLN A 383 8.12 -16.19 31.80
C GLN A 383 7.70 -16.23 33.27
N VAL A 384 6.41 -16.44 33.52
CA VAL A 384 5.93 -16.87 34.84
C VAL A 384 6.47 -18.28 35.09
N ILE A 385 7.69 -18.37 35.63
CA ILE A 385 8.21 -19.59 36.22
C ILE A 385 7.41 -19.83 37.50
N ASP A 386 6.48 -20.79 37.45
CA ASP A 386 5.80 -21.29 38.64
C ASP A 386 6.84 -22.05 39.48
N ASP A 387 7.50 -21.32 40.39
CA ASP A 387 8.56 -21.78 41.29
C ASP A 387 8.01 -22.68 42.43
N ASN A 388 7.15 -23.64 42.07
CA ASN A 388 6.56 -24.60 42.98
C ASN A 388 6.54 -26.02 42.38
N GLN A 389 7.73 -26.56 42.10
CA GLN A 389 8.01 -27.97 42.40
C GLN A 389 9.51 -28.25 42.48
N ALA A 390 10.06 -28.02 43.67
CA ALA A 390 11.36 -28.54 44.07
C ALA A 390 11.33 -30.06 44.29
N ALA A 391 12.47 -30.67 43.95
CA ALA A 391 13.11 -31.85 44.55
C ALA A 391 12.69 -33.28 44.09
N ASP A 392 13.59 -33.92 43.34
CA ASP A 392 14.16 -35.27 43.61
C ASP A 392 15.41 -35.46 42.72
N ASP A 393 16.60 -35.04 43.17
CA ASP A 393 17.67 -35.87 43.77
C ASP A 393 18.17 -37.04 42.91
N SER A 394 19.42 -36.93 42.42
CA SER A 394 20.56 -37.85 42.73
C SER A 394 21.59 -38.08 41.59
N SER A 395 22.64 -37.24 41.61
CA SER A 395 24.10 -37.55 41.52
C SER A 395 24.75 -38.38 40.37
N PRO A 396 26.10 -38.33 40.20
CA PRO A 396 27.11 -37.39 40.72
C PRO A 396 28.11 -36.84 39.68
N GLU A 397 28.80 -35.80 40.14
CA GLU A 397 29.99 -35.14 39.60
C GLU A 397 31.19 -36.08 39.36
N VAL A 398 32.03 -35.75 38.37
CA VAL A 398 33.48 -35.97 38.44
C VAL A 398 34.18 -34.72 37.93
N ASP A 399 35.01 -34.21 38.83
CA ASP A 399 35.86 -33.03 38.81
C ASP A 399 37.09 -33.16 37.89
N ASP A 400 37.75 -31.99 37.76
CA ASP A 400 39.19 -31.77 37.62
C ASP A 400 39.85 -31.55 36.24
N ASN A 401 40.30 -30.29 36.09
CA ASN A 401 41.65 -29.84 35.70
C ASN A 401 42.11 -30.04 34.24
N ALA A 402 42.91 -29.17 33.63
CA ALA A 402 43.42 -27.82 33.87
C ALA A 402 44.34 -27.48 32.69
N THR A 403 44.61 -26.18 32.52
CA THR A 403 45.85 -25.58 31.96
C THR A 403 46.23 -25.81 30.49
N ASP A 404 46.02 -24.76 29.70
CA ASP A 404 47.03 -23.77 29.28
C ASP A 404 48.34 -24.22 28.57
N ASP A 405 48.58 -23.48 27.49
CA ASP A 405 49.85 -22.87 27.09
C ASP A 405 50.63 -23.40 25.87
N SER A 406 50.88 -22.42 24.99
CA SER A 406 52.09 -22.16 24.21
C SER A 406 52.50 -23.03 23.02
N SER A 407 52.36 -22.38 21.86
CA SER A 407 53.47 -21.92 21.00
C SER A 407 54.19 -22.89 20.05
N GLU A 408 54.35 -22.34 18.84
CA GLU A 408 55.60 -22.25 18.08
C GLU A 408 56.01 -23.41 17.13
N ASN A 409 55.81 -23.09 15.85
CA ASN A 409 56.86 -22.77 14.87
C ASN A 409 57.23 -23.76 13.75
N GLU A 410 57.27 -23.15 12.57
CA GLU A 410 58.25 -23.29 11.48
C GLU A 410 58.23 -24.48 10.50
N ASP A 411 57.71 -24.17 9.31
CA ASP A 411 58.47 -23.85 8.09
C ASP A 411 59.04 -24.96 7.17
N ASN A 412 59.02 -24.60 5.88
CA ASN A 412 59.60 -25.20 4.68
C ASN A 412 58.74 -26.27 3.97
N GLY A 413 58.19 -26.06 2.77
CA GLY A 413 58.63 -25.25 1.65
C GLY A 413 59.09 -26.17 0.51
N ASN A 414 58.45 -26.12 -0.66
CA ASN A 414 59.12 -26.02 -1.96
C ASN A 414 58.11 -25.96 -3.13
N ALA A 415 58.38 -25.04 -4.05
CA ALA A 415 57.68 -24.79 -5.30
C ALA A 415 58.30 -25.56 -6.48
N ASN A 416 57.51 -25.85 -7.52
CA ASN A 416 57.81 -25.52 -8.94
C ASN A 416 56.71 -26.07 -9.88
N GLN A 417 56.05 -25.20 -10.65
CA GLN A 417 56.19 -25.00 -12.11
C GLN A 417 55.41 -26.02 -12.98
N ASP A 418 54.74 -25.68 -14.09
CA ASP A 418 54.44 -24.43 -14.81
C ASP A 418 53.41 -24.76 -15.92
N SER A 419 52.78 -23.73 -16.50
CA SER A 419 52.12 -23.65 -17.83
C SER A 419 50.83 -24.47 -18.10
N SER A 420 49.79 -23.99 -18.80
CA SER A 420 49.47 -22.70 -19.46
C SER A 420 48.06 -22.79 -20.09
N ASN A 421 47.34 -21.64 -20.13
CA ASN A 421 46.27 -21.24 -21.10
C ASN A 421 44.91 -21.97 -21.01
N ASP A 422 43.73 -21.38 -21.19
CA ASP A 422 43.16 -20.05 -21.51
C ASP A 422 41.67 -20.23 -21.13
N GLU A 423 41.00 -19.37 -20.37
CA GLU A 423 40.17 -18.23 -20.79
C GLU A 423 38.85 -18.29 -19.96
N ASP A 424 38.33 -17.10 -19.67
CA ASP A 424 37.07 -16.74 -19.01
C ASP A 424 36.94 -16.75 -17.48
N LYS A 425 36.62 -15.52 -17.05
CA LYS A 425 36.36 -14.98 -15.73
C LYS A 425 34.89 -15.19 -15.39
N ASP A 426 34.58 -15.40 -14.12
CA ASP A 426 33.84 -14.41 -13.30
C ASP A 426 33.64 -14.95 -11.87
N GLU A 427 33.53 -14.01 -10.95
CA GLU A 427 33.72 -14.06 -9.51
C GLU A 427 32.68 -14.92 -8.74
N PRO A 428 33.02 -15.52 -7.58
CA PRO A 428 32.02 -16.11 -6.70
C PRO A 428 31.25 -15.04 -5.89
N CYS A 429 29.92 -15.18 -5.94
CA CYS A 429 28.89 -14.29 -5.41
C CYS A 429 28.93 -14.01 -3.89
N PRO A 430 28.31 -12.88 -3.47
CA PRO A 430 27.92 -12.60 -2.09
C PRO A 430 26.64 -13.34 -1.68
N THR A 431 26.41 -13.32 -0.37
CA THR A 431 25.35 -13.94 0.44
C THR A 431 23.91 -13.63 0.01
N THR A 432 23.07 -14.67 -0.10
CA THR A 432 21.62 -14.69 0.25
C THR A 432 21.16 -16.15 0.28
N GLY A 433 20.51 -16.54 1.38
CA GLY A 433 20.16 -17.92 1.69
C GLY A 433 19.08 -18.51 0.77
N THR A 434 19.50 -19.29 -0.22
CA THR A 434 18.65 -20.32 -0.83
C THR A 434 19.14 -21.68 -0.35
N ILE A 435 18.37 -22.37 0.49
CA ILE A 435 18.61 -23.81 0.74
C ILE A 435 18.15 -24.57 -0.50
N ASN A 436 18.93 -24.49 -1.57
CA ASN A 436 18.81 -25.35 -2.72
C ASN A 436 19.82 -26.48 -2.53
N ARG A 437 19.54 -27.42 -1.63
CA ARG A 437 20.32 -28.68 -1.60
C ARG A 437 19.85 -29.50 -2.81
N PRO A 438 20.71 -29.76 -3.82
CA PRO A 438 20.34 -30.66 -4.90
C PRO A 438 20.05 -32.05 -4.30
N CYS A 439 19.07 -32.76 -4.85
CA CYS A 439 18.76 -34.16 -4.53
C CYS A 439 19.87 -35.12 -5.04
N HIS A 440 21.12 -34.82 -4.72
CA HIS A 440 22.26 -35.69 -4.93
C HIS A 440 22.87 -36.01 -3.57
N GLY A 441 22.58 -37.22 -3.10
CA GLY A 441 23.22 -37.80 -1.92
C GLY A 441 24.73 -37.81 -2.11
N ASN A 442 25.45 -37.14 -1.21
CA ASN A 442 26.86 -37.40 -1.02
C ASN A 442 26.94 -38.72 -0.23
N ALA A 443 27.39 -39.78 -0.90
CA ALA A 443 27.73 -41.04 -0.25
C ALA A 443 29.00 -40.81 0.60
N ASN A 444 28.83 -40.35 1.84
CA ASN A 444 29.93 -40.32 2.79
C ASN A 444 29.81 -41.51 3.74
N GLN A 445 30.81 -42.38 3.64
CA GLN A 445 31.00 -43.52 4.52
C GLN A 445 31.13 -43.03 5.96
N ASP A 446 30.20 -43.44 6.81
CA ASP A 446 30.46 -43.46 8.24
C ASP A 446 30.16 -44.87 8.76
N SER A 447 31.22 -45.67 8.83
CA SER A 447 31.18 -46.99 9.42
C SER A 447 31.62 -46.90 10.88
N SER A 448 30.65 -46.90 11.79
CA SER A 448 30.87 -47.49 13.10
C SER A 448 29.62 -48.26 13.57
N ASN A 449 29.67 -49.56 13.31
CA ASN A 449 29.05 -50.68 14.03
C ASN A 449 27.74 -50.42 14.80
N ASN A 450 26.61 -50.80 14.18
CA ASN A 450 25.64 -51.65 14.86
C ASN A 450 24.94 -52.58 13.86
N GLU A 451 24.79 -53.84 14.24
CA GLU A 451 24.24 -54.91 13.41
C GLU A 451 22.73 -54.73 13.18
N ASP A 452 22.35 -54.16 12.03
CA ASP A 452 21.13 -54.54 11.31
C ASP A 452 21.48 -54.57 9.82
N LYS A 453 21.44 -55.75 9.21
CA LYS A 453 21.82 -55.95 7.82
C LYS A 453 20.69 -55.48 6.91
N ASP A 454 20.77 -54.25 6.41
CA ASP A 454 19.94 -53.81 5.29
C ASP A 454 20.32 -54.62 4.03
N GLU A 455 19.52 -55.63 3.72
CA GLU A 455 19.67 -56.44 2.49
C GLU A 455 19.19 -55.63 1.26
N PRO A 456 19.73 -55.89 0.05
CA PRO A 456 19.24 -55.26 -1.17
C PRO A 456 17.75 -55.58 -1.37
N CYS A 457 16.96 -54.58 -1.73
CA CYS A 457 15.52 -54.78 -1.94
C CYS A 457 15.26 -55.83 -3.02
N PRO A 458 14.34 -56.79 -2.78
CA PRO A 458 14.04 -57.82 -3.76
C PRO A 458 13.43 -57.19 -5.03
N THR A 459 13.94 -57.57 -6.20
CA THR A 459 13.45 -57.07 -7.50
C THR A 459 12.15 -57.74 -7.96
N THR A 460 11.71 -58.80 -7.28
CA THR A 460 10.41 -59.48 -7.44
C THR A 460 9.93 -60.06 -6.09
N GLY A 461 8.62 -60.03 -5.79
CA GLY A 461 8.01 -60.64 -4.58
C GLY A 461 7.78 -59.71 -3.39
N THR A 462 7.19 -60.24 -2.31
CA THR A 462 6.80 -59.50 -1.07
C THR A 462 8.00 -58.90 -0.30
N ILE A 463 7.98 -57.58 -0.05
CA ILE A 463 8.88 -56.96 0.94
C ILE A 463 8.21 -57.05 2.33
N ASN A 464 8.83 -57.81 3.24
CA ASN A 464 8.38 -57.99 4.62
C ASN A 464 9.49 -57.73 5.65
N ARG A 465 10.56 -57.05 5.23
CA ARG A 465 11.73 -56.72 6.05
C ARG A 465 12.35 -55.39 5.58
N PRO A 466 13.14 -54.69 6.43
CA PRO A 466 13.91 -53.52 6.00
C PRO A 466 14.82 -53.86 4.81
N CYS A 467 14.87 -52.97 3.81
CA CYS A 467 15.77 -53.12 2.67
C CYS A 467 16.21 -51.76 2.12
N HIS A 468 17.40 -51.74 1.52
CA HIS A 468 17.98 -50.55 0.88
C HIS A 468 18.02 -50.75 -0.65
N GLY A 469 17.38 -49.86 -1.40
CA GLY A 469 17.21 -49.99 -2.85
C GLY A 469 18.45 -49.58 -3.64
N GLY A 470 19.21 -48.59 -3.16
CA GLY A 470 20.39 -48.05 -3.87
C GLY A 470 20.09 -47.66 -5.33
N ASN A 471 18.90 -47.09 -5.58
CA ASN A 471 18.33 -46.77 -6.90
C ASN A 471 17.95 -47.99 -7.79
N GLN A 472 17.80 -49.19 -7.23
CA GLN A 472 17.29 -50.36 -7.97
C GLN A 472 15.75 -50.38 -8.00
N GLN A 473 15.16 -50.96 -9.07
CA GLN A 473 13.71 -51.15 -9.20
C GLN A 473 13.19 -52.07 -8.07
N ALA A 474 12.27 -51.55 -7.25
CA ALA A 474 11.55 -52.33 -6.25
C ALA A 474 10.47 -53.20 -6.92
N PRO A 475 9.93 -54.23 -6.23
CA PRO A 475 9.31 -55.37 -6.86
C PRO A 475 7.96 -55.06 -7.52
N THR A 476 7.70 -55.83 -8.57
CA THR A 476 6.36 -55.97 -9.17
C THR A 476 5.48 -56.88 -8.31
N ASP A 477 4.28 -56.42 -7.96
CA ASP A 477 3.17 -57.14 -7.30
C ASP A 477 3.44 -57.70 -5.89
N ALA A 478 3.86 -56.84 -4.95
CA ALA A 478 4.21 -57.23 -3.58
C ALA A 478 3.09 -56.93 -2.56
N ALA A 479 2.53 -57.95 -1.93
CA ALA A 479 1.75 -57.80 -0.70
C ALA A 479 2.66 -57.30 0.43
N LEU A 480 2.66 -56.00 0.71
CA LEU A 480 3.51 -55.37 1.73
C LEU A 480 2.98 -55.63 3.15
N ASP A 481 3.84 -56.07 4.06
CA ASP A 481 3.52 -56.12 5.49
C ASP A 481 3.49 -54.69 6.07
N ALA A 482 2.58 -54.43 7.02
CA ALA A 482 2.35 -53.13 7.64
C ALA A 482 3.54 -52.55 8.41
N ASN A 483 4.61 -53.33 8.60
CA ASN A 483 5.83 -52.93 9.31
C ASN A 483 7.07 -52.78 8.40
N CYS A 484 6.88 -52.84 7.08
CA CYS A 484 8.00 -52.77 6.15
C CYS A 484 8.62 -51.36 6.10
N LYS A 485 9.95 -51.29 5.99
CA LYS A 485 10.73 -50.05 5.84
C LYS A 485 11.57 -50.11 4.56
N THR A 486 11.53 -49.07 3.72
CA THR A 486 12.37 -48.99 2.52
C THR A 486 13.11 -47.67 2.47
N SER A 487 14.37 -47.69 2.03
CA SER A 487 15.16 -46.48 1.76
C SER A 487 15.77 -46.49 0.36
N GLU A 488 15.82 -45.32 -0.29
CA GLU A 488 16.49 -45.09 -1.58
C GLU A 488 16.01 -46.05 -2.70
N ALA A 489 14.69 -46.20 -2.81
CA ALA A 489 14.03 -47.18 -3.67
C ALA A 489 13.06 -46.54 -4.68
N THR A 490 12.97 -47.14 -5.87
CA THR A 490 11.99 -46.76 -6.91
C THR A 490 10.78 -47.71 -6.88
N LEU A 491 9.60 -47.16 -6.60
CA LEU A 491 8.33 -47.88 -6.46
C LEU A 491 7.55 -47.85 -7.79
N THR A 492 7.38 -49.01 -8.45
CA THR A 492 6.78 -49.12 -9.80
C THR A 492 5.36 -49.71 -9.84
N ASP A 493 4.87 -50.22 -8.72
CA ASP A 493 3.57 -50.92 -8.60
C ASP A 493 2.75 -50.36 -7.43
N ASP A 494 1.44 -50.55 -7.47
CA ASP A 494 0.49 -50.04 -6.47
C ASP A 494 0.76 -50.56 -5.05
N ILE A 495 0.82 -49.63 -4.10
CA ILE A 495 1.06 -49.85 -2.68
C ILE A 495 -0.19 -49.40 -1.93
N THR A 496 -0.77 -50.28 -1.12
CA THR A 496 -2.05 -50.00 -0.46
C THR A 496 -2.01 -50.13 1.07
N HIS A 497 -0.82 -50.25 1.68
CA HIS A 497 -0.62 -50.61 3.10
C HIS A 497 0.37 -49.65 3.80
N HIS A 498 0.50 -49.74 5.14
CA HIS A 498 1.24 -48.83 6.05
C HIS A 498 2.78 -48.79 5.87
N LEU A 499 3.28 -48.78 4.64
CA LEU A 499 4.71 -48.75 4.33
C LEU A 499 5.37 -47.48 4.89
N TRP A 500 6.57 -47.62 5.46
CA TRP A 500 7.44 -46.49 5.81
C TRP A 500 8.55 -46.34 4.77
N GLY A 501 8.49 -45.30 3.93
CA GLY A 501 9.48 -45.03 2.89
C GLY A 501 10.37 -43.82 3.20
N LYS A 502 11.69 -43.95 2.97
CA LYS A 502 12.66 -42.85 3.08
C LYS A 502 13.37 -42.62 1.74
N ASN A 503 13.45 -41.38 1.26
CA ASN A 503 14.13 -41.04 0.00
C ASN A 503 13.67 -41.90 -1.20
N VAL A 504 12.36 -41.99 -1.46
CA VAL A 504 11.80 -42.89 -2.47
C VAL A 504 11.39 -42.16 -3.76
N THR A 505 11.49 -42.83 -4.90
CA THR A 505 10.95 -42.37 -6.19
C THR A 505 9.70 -43.18 -6.55
N ILE A 506 8.58 -42.53 -6.83
CA ILE A 506 7.32 -43.17 -7.24
C ILE A 506 7.16 -43.03 -8.75
N PHE A 507 7.02 -44.14 -9.46
CA PHE A 507 6.90 -44.15 -10.92
C PHE A 507 5.50 -43.77 -11.42
N HIS A 508 5.37 -43.47 -12.72
CA HIS A 508 4.20 -42.76 -13.28
C HIS A 508 2.85 -43.50 -13.15
N ASP A 509 2.86 -44.83 -13.16
CA ASP A 509 1.65 -45.66 -13.06
C ASP A 509 1.42 -46.23 -11.65
N THR A 510 2.21 -45.78 -10.67
CA THR A 510 2.15 -46.27 -9.30
C THR A 510 1.17 -45.45 -8.45
N ILE A 511 0.30 -46.13 -7.70
CA ILE A 511 -0.51 -45.55 -6.63
C ILE A 511 0.10 -45.94 -5.28
N PHE A 512 0.56 -44.96 -4.51
CA PHE A 512 0.90 -45.15 -3.11
C PHE A 512 -0.26 -44.70 -2.23
N ASN A 513 -0.91 -45.62 -1.52
CA ASN A 513 -2.12 -45.39 -0.75
C ASN A 513 -1.94 -45.84 0.71
N GLY A 514 -1.94 -44.87 1.63
CA GLY A 514 -1.69 -45.12 3.06
C GLY A 514 -0.21 -45.30 3.40
N GLY A 515 0.17 -45.03 4.65
CA GLY A 515 1.55 -45.20 5.13
C GLY A 515 2.26 -43.90 5.48
N LYS A 516 3.57 -44.00 5.72
CA LYS A 516 4.44 -42.92 6.19
C LYS A 516 5.61 -42.69 5.22
N MET A 517 5.94 -41.45 4.93
CA MET A 517 7.08 -41.09 4.05
C MET A 517 8.00 -40.09 4.74
N THR A 518 9.31 -40.17 4.47
CA THR A 518 10.36 -39.28 5.03
C THR A 518 11.45 -38.98 4.00
N GLY A 519 12.28 -37.96 4.26
CA GLY A 519 13.35 -37.51 3.36
C GLY A 519 12.85 -36.89 2.05
N CYS A 520 13.66 -36.98 0.99
CA CYS A 520 13.35 -36.42 -0.33
C CYS A 520 12.58 -37.43 -1.20
N VAL A 521 11.30 -37.17 -1.47
CA VAL A 521 10.43 -38.03 -2.26
C VAL A 521 10.25 -37.45 -3.66
N GLU A 522 10.60 -38.21 -4.69
CA GLU A 522 10.31 -37.89 -6.09
C GLU A 522 9.04 -38.60 -6.52
N ASN A 523 7.98 -37.87 -6.82
CA ASN A 523 6.70 -38.44 -7.19
C ASN A 523 6.37 -38.19 -8.67
N HIS A 524 6.24 -39.26 -9.44
CA HIS A 524 5.71 -39.21 -10.80
C HIS A 524 4.31 -39.85 -10.90
N GLY A 525 3.87 -40.57 -9.86
CA GLY A 525 2.60 -41.31 -9.79
C GLY A 525 1.53 -40.62 -8.95
N ILE A 526 0.68 -41.41 -8.28
CA ILE A 526 -0.36 -40.95 -7.35
C ILE A 526 0.07 -41.26 -5.93
N ILE A 527 -0.04 -40.27 -5.04
CA ILE A 527 0.10 -40.46 -3.59
C ILE A 527 -1.24 -40.18 -2.96
N LYS A 528 -1.72 -41.06 -2.09
CA LYS A 528 -3.04 -41.00 -1.49
C LYS A 528 -3.02 -41.31 0.00
N ASP A 529 -3.70 -40.49 0.79
CA ASP A 529 -3.97 -40.74 2.21
C ASP A 529 -2.70 -41.03 3.05
N ILE A 530 -1.62 -40.25 2.85
CA ILE A 530 -0.32 -40.47 3.51
C ILE A 530 -0.05 -39.53 4.69
N PHE A 531 0.87 -39.97 5.55
CA PHE A 531 1.56 -39.11 6.51
C PHE A 531 3.00 -38.85 6.06
N PHE A 532 3.41 -37.60 5.96
CA PHE A 532 4.77 -37.24 5.54
C PHE A 532 5.52 -36.52 6.68
N PHE A 533 6.77 -36.91 6.93
CA PHE A 533 7.66 -36.39 7.97
C PHE A 533 9.05 -36.11 7.38
N GLY A 534 9.11 -35.73 6.11
CA GLY A 534 10.35 -35.61 5.35
C GLY A 534 10.64 -34.20 4.84
N ASP A 535 11.83 -34.04 4.29
CA ASP A 535 12.35 -32.75 3.82
C ASP A 535 11.55 -32.21 2.63
N SER A 536 11.36 -33.03 1.57
CA SER A 536 10.67 -32.57 0.35
C SER A 536 9.91 -33.66 -0.39
N LEU A 537 8.82 -33.28 -1.05
CA LEU A 537 8.03 -34.07 -1.98
C LEU A 537 7.91 -33.31 -3.30
N MET A 538 8.47 -33.88 -4.36
CA MET A 538 8.55 -33.25 -5.67
C MET A 538 7.65 -33.95 -6.69
N GLY A 539 6.68 -33.24 -7.24
CA GLY A 539 5.91 -33.70 -8.39
C GLY A 539 4.70 -34.59 -8.10
N GLY A 540 4.14 -35.12 -9.18
CA GLY A 540 3.14 -36.17 -9.18
C GLY A 540 1.75 -35.69 -8.75
N LYS A 541 0.92 -36.64 -8.32
CA LYS A 541 -0.51 -36.45 -8.12
C LYS A 541 -0.98 -36.79 -6.70
N PRO A 542 -0.82 -35.89 -5.72
CA PRO A 542 -1.39 -36.08 -4.39
C PRO A 542 -2.92 -36.16 -4.45
N SER A 543 -3.52 -37.01 -3.61
CA SER A 543 -4.94 -37.33 -3.56
C SER A 543 -5.40 -37.63 -2.13
N GLY A 544 -6.69 -37.45 -1.84
CA GLY A 544 -7.23 -37.79 -0.52
C GLY A 544 -6.72 -36.85 0.57
N LYS A 545 -6.48 -37.34 1.79
CA LYS A 545 -5.97 -36.53 2.90
C LYS A 545 -4.45 -36.67 3.03
N ILE A 546 -3.73 -35.59 2.80
CA ILE A 546 -2.29 -35.51 2.99
C ILE A 546 -2.04 -34.70 4.26
N THR A 547 -1.35 -35.29 5.22
CA THR A 547 -1.00 -34.62 6.47
C THR A 547 0.50 -34.72 6.68
N VAL A 548 1.13 -33.58 6.95
CA VAL A 548 2.53 -33.51 7.34
C VAL A 548 2.56 -33.27 8.84
N ASN A 549 3.35 -34.04 9.59
CA ASN A 549 3.50 -33.77 11.02
C ASN A 549 4.80 -32.98 11.21
N SER A 550 4.67 -31.70 11.48
CA SER A 550 5.74 -30.80 11.90
C SER A 550 6.02 -31.00 13.38
N ASP A 551 6.70 -32.10 13.73
CA ASP A 551 7.38 -32.13 15.03
C ASP A 551 8.37 -30.94 15.01
N ILE A 552 8.26 -30.02 15.98
CA ILE A 552 8.86 -28.66 15.99
C ILE A 552 10.40 -28.69 15.76
N LYS A 553 11.02 -29.86 15.93
CA LYS A 553 12.45 -30.10 15.69
C LYS A 553 12.86 -30.38 14.24
N LEU A 554 11.93 -30.63 13.31
CA LEU A 554 12.24 -31.05 11.92
C LEU A 554 11.70 -30.12 10.81
N GLY A 555 10.88 -29.12 11.14
CA GLY A 555 10.32 -28.16 10.17
C GLY A 555 9.14 -28.73 9.34
N MET A 556 8.39 -27.85 8.67
CA MET A 556 7.34 -28.25 7.72
C MET A 556 7.96 -28.88 6.45
N GLY A 557 7.32 -29.93 5.92
CA GLY A 557 7.77 -30.58 4.68
C GLY A 557 7.46 -29.77 3.42
N ILE A 558 8.40 -29.70 2.47
CA ILE A 558 8.27 -28.90 1.24
C ILE A 558 7.59 -29.70 0.13
N PHE A 559 6.51 -29.18 -0.47
CA PHE A 559 5.86 -29.73 -1.67
C PHE A 559 6.15 -28.85 -2.89
N LYS A 560 6.79 -29.44 -3.90
CA LYS A 560 7.20 -28.74 -5.11
C LYS A 560 6.53 -29.30 -6.36
N ASN A 561 5.99 -28.44 -7.23
CA ASN A 561 5.47 -28.80 -8.56
C ASN A 561 4.37 -29.89 -8.58
N ALA A 562 3.37 -29.79 -7.69
CA ALA A 562 2.35 -30.83 -7.50
C ALA A 562 1.05 -30.59 -8.31
N THR A 563 0.42 -31.68 -8.77
CA THR A 563 -0.94 -31.66 -9.34
C THR A 563 -1.94 -32.34 -8.40
N LEU A 564 -2.68 -31.57 -7.62
CA LEU A 564 -3.63 -32.07 -6.63
C LEU A 564 -4.90 -32.61 -7.29
N LEU A 565 -5.25 -33.87 -7.01
CA LEU A 565 -6.43 -34.54 -7.55
C LEU A 565 -7.74 -34.02 -6.93
N PRO A 566 -8.92 -34.34 -7.51
CA PRO A 566 -10.22 -33.93 -6.99
C PRO A 566 -10.40 -34.15 -5.48
N ASN A 567 -10.93 -33.14 -4.78
CA ASN A 567 -11.27 -33.20 -3.35
C ASN A 567 -10.08 -33.55 -2.42
N THR A 568 -8.85 -33.35 -2.87
CA THR A 568 -7.65 -33.54 -2.03
C THR A 568 -7.67 -32.50 -0.91
N ILE A 569 -7.29 -32.92 0.31
CA ILE A 569 -7.08 -32.04 1.45
C ILE A 569 -5.60 -32.13 1.82
N VAL A 570 -4.91 -31.00 1.82
CA VAL A 570 -3.50 -30.91 2.23
C VAL A 570 -3.38 -30.01 3.45
N LYS A 571 -2.63 -30.46 4.46
CA LYS A 571 -2.36 -29.71 5.69
C LYS A 571 -0.90 -29.72 6.09
N ASP A 572 -0.46 -28.63 6.71
CA ASP A 572 0.85 -28.50 7.40
C ASP A 572 2.06 -28.53 6.43
N VAL A 573 1.93 -27.87 5.26
CA VAL A 573 2.89 -27.98 4.13
C VAL A 573 3.46 -26.63 3.70
N LEU A 574 4.74 -26.63 3.31
CA LEU A 574 5.37 -25.55 2.55
C LEU A 574 5.26 -25.79 1.04
N PHE A 575 4.52 -24.97 0.29
CA PHE A 575 4.40 -25.11 -1.16
C PHE A 575 5.42 -24.25 -1.90
N THR A 576 5.97 -24.79 -3.00
CA THR A 576 6.82 -24.05 -3.94
C THR A 576 6.65 -24.51 -5.41
N GLY A 577 7.01 -23.64 -6.35
CA GLY A 577 6.87 -23.91 -7.78
C GLY A 577 5.42 -23.94 -8.23
N LYS A 578 5.04 -24.86 -9.12
CA LYS A 578 3.69 -24.88 -9.70
C LYS A 578 2.74 -25.84 -8.99
N ILE A 579 1.73 -25.32 -8.32
CA ILE A 579 0.69 -26.06 -7.61
C ILE A 579 -0.63 -25.94 -8.37
N THR A 580 -1.10 -27.05 -8.93
CA THR A 580 -2.32 -27.07 -9.76
C THR A 580 -3.34 -28.04 -9.19
N GLY A 581 -4.53 -27.56 -8.88
CA GLY A 581 -5.66 -28.39 -8.47
C GLY A 581 -6.59 -28.77 -9.60
N HIS A 582 -7.63 -29.53 -9.26
CA HIS A 582 -8.65 -29.96 -10.21
C HIS A 582 -9.78 -28.93 -10.36
N ALA A 583 -9.95 -28.39 -11.57
CA ALA A 583 -10.83 -27.25 -11.84
C ALA A 583 -12.31 -27.36 -11.42
N LYS A 584 -12.91 -28.55 -11.41
CA LYS A 584 -14.34 -28.73 -11.05
C LYS A 584 -14.57 -29.13 -9.60
N ASN A 585 -13.58 -29.79 -9.00
CA ASN A 585 -13.69 -30.41 -7.69
C ASN A 585 -12.42 -29.99 -6.95
N CYS A 586 -12.36 -28.69 -6.64
CA CYS A 586 -11.12 -28.06 -6.22
C CYS A 586 -10.62 -28.70 -4.92
N PRO A 587 -9.33 -29.09 -4.87
CA PRO A 587 -8.68 -29.48 -3.62
C PRO A 587 -8.64 -28.31 -2.64
N ARG A 588 -8.57 -28.62 -1.35
CA ARG A 588 -8.53 -27.67 -0.25
C ARG A 588 -7.18 -27.76 0.47
N VAL A 589 -6.60 -26.61 0.79
CA VAL A 589 -5.39 -26.52 1.60
C VAL A 589 -5.70 -25.76 2.89
N GLU A 590 -5.13 -26.18 4.01
CA GLU A 590 -5.27 -25.51 5.31
C GLU A 590 -3.94 -25.60 6.04
N ASP A 591 -3.62 -24.62 6.89
CA ASP A 591 -2.41 -24.67 7.72
C ASP A 591 -1.14 -24.83 6.84
N VAL A 592 -1.07 -24.11 5.70
CA VAL A 592 0.03 -24.22 4.72
C VAL A 592 0.70 -22.87 4.50
N GLN A 593 1.92 -22.88 3.97
CA GLN A 593 2.60 -21.65 3.56
C GLN A 593 3.06 -21.77 2.10
N PHE A 594 2.69 -20.80 1.26
CA PHE A 594 3.18 -20.68 -0.10
C PHE A 594 4.46 -19.83 -0.13
N LEU A 595 5.56 -20.41 -0.60
CA LEU A 595 6.86 -19.73 -0.72
C LEU A 595 6.91 -18.81 -1.95
N GLU A 596 7.91 -17.94 -2.02
CA GLU A 596 8.11 -17.02 -3.15
C GLU A 596 8.13 -17.75 -4.50
N ASN A 597 7.69 -17.06 -5.56
CA ASN A 597 7.61 -17.58 -6.93
C ASN A 597 6.71 -18.82 -7.10
N THR A 598 5.83 -19.09 -6.13
CA THR A 598 4.82 -20.14 -6.26
C THR A 598 3.69 -19.71 -7.17
N GLU A 599 3.30 -20.58 -8.09
CA GLU A 599 2.09 -20.44 -8.92
C GLU A 599 1.01 -21.38 -8.39
N VAL A 600 -0.12 -20.85 -7.93
CA VAL A 600 -1.25 -21.67 -7.46
C VAL A 600 -2.44 -21.51 -8.38
N SER A 601 -3.11 -22.61 -8.76
CA SER A 601 -4.33 -22.58 -9.58
C SER A 601 -5.31 -23.68 -9.19
N HIS A 602 -6.61 -23.41 -9.28
CA HIS A 602 -7.71 -24.36 -8.99
C HIS A 602 -7.66 -24.97 -7.58
N VAL A 603 -7.36 -24.16 -6.56
CA VAL A 603 -7.27 -24.60 -5.15
C VAL A 603 -8.19 -23.74 -4.29
N ILE A 604 -8.83 -24.36 -3.28
CA ILE A 604 -9.55 -23.65 -2.21
C ILE A 604 -8.57 -23.44 -1.05
N ILE A 605 -8.28 -22.18 -0.76
CA ILE A 605 -7.41 -21.70 0.31
C ILE A 605 -8.22 -21.63 1.60
N GLY A 606 -7.83 -22.45 2.58
CA GLY A 606 -8.46 -22.57 3.88
C GLY A 606 -7.71 -21.84 4.99
N LYS A 607 -8.18 -22.01 6.24
CA LYS A 607 -7.63 -21.35 7.42
C LYS A 607 -6.16 -21.73 7.65
N GLY A 608 -5.41 -20.87 8.35
CA GLY A 608 -3.99 -21.09 8.64
C GLY A 608 -3.07 -21.04 7.42
N THR A 609 -3.56 -20.52 6.28
CA THR A 609 -2.75 -20.42 5.06
C THR A 609 -2.03 -19.09 4.99
N HIS A 610 -0.72 -19.11 4.75
CA HIS A 610 0.14 -17.94 4.60
C HIS A 610 0.74 -17.85 3.19
N PHE A 611 1.01 -16.63 2.72
CA PHE A 611 1.58 -16.36 1.40
C PHE A 611 2.84 -15.51 1.56
N ALA A 612 3.96 -15.97 0.99
CA ALA A 612 5.13 -15.13 0.81
C ALA A 612 4.89 -14.07 -0.29
N LYS A 613 5.73 -13.03 -0.30
CA LYS A 613 5.70 -11.97 -1.32
C LYS A 613 5.90 -12.58 -2.72
N GLY A 614 5.14 -12.10 -3.71
CA GLY A 614 5.26 -12.53 -5.11
C GLY A 614 4.65 -13.90 -5.45
N VAL A 615 3.86 -14.52 -4.55
CA VAL A 615 3.05 -15.70 -4.92
C VAL A 615 1.99 -15.30 -5.97
N MET A 616 1.90 -16.09 -7.03
CA MET A 616 0.98 -15.86 -8.15
C MET A 616 -0.33 -16.62 -7.96
N ILE A 617 -1.41 -15.88 -7.75
CA ILE A 617 -2.78 -16.41 -7.66
C ILE A 617 -3.34 -16.58 -9.07
N GLY A 618 -3.43 -17.83 -9.51
CA GLY A 618 -3.90 -18.21 -10.83
C GLY A 618 -5.40 -18.48 -10.92
N VAL A 619 -5.81 -18.98 -12.09
CA VAL A 619 -7.20 -19.31 -12.39
C VAL A 619 -7.81 -20.32 -11.41
N GLY A 620 -9.08 -20.09 -11.03
CA GLY A 620 -9.86 -21.02 -10.22
C GLY A 620 -9.43 -21.12 -8.75
N VAL A 621 -8.49 -20.29 -8.29
CA VAL A 621 -8.19 -20.17 -6.86
C VAL A 621 -9.38 -19.52 -6.16
N ARG A 622 -9.73 -20.03 -4.99
CA ARG A 622 -10.82 -19.56 -4.15
C ARG A 622 -10.36 -19.49 -2.70
N PHE A 623 -10.95 -18.60 -1.91
CA PHE A 623 -10.61 -18.42 -0.50
C PHE A 623 -11.84 -18.70 0.35
N VAL A 624 -11.68 -19.43 1.44
CA VAL A 624 -12.82 -19.65 2.35
C VAL A 624 -13.23 -18.34 3.03
N SER A 625 -12.33 -17.38 3.20
CA SER A 625 -12.64 -16.09 3.81
C SER A 625 -11.76 -14.96 3.27
N ASN A 626 -12.21 -13.72 3.46
CA ASN A 626 -11.55 -12.52 2.98
C ASN A 626 -10.17 -12.29 3.62
N TYR A 627 -10.03 -12.57 4.91
CA TYR A 627 -8.79 -12.34 5.68
C TYR A 627 -7.61 -13.21 5.22
N LEU A 628 -7.87 -14.24 4.42
CA LEU A 628 -6.83 -15.12 3.87
C LEU A 628 -6.20 -14.57 2.59
N ILE A 629 -6.75 -13.49 2.05
CA ILE A 629 -6.27 -12.88 0.83
C ILE A 629 -5.21 -11.85 1.23
N PRO A 630 -3.94 -12.01 0.81
CA PRO A 630 -2.89 -11.04 1.14
C PRO A 630 -3.19 -9.68 0.52
N ASP A 631 -2.75 -8.62 1.19
CA ASP A 631 -2.81 -7.27 0.62
C ASP A 631 -1.99 -7.17 -0.68
N GLY A 632 -2.46 -6.35 -1.63
CA GLY A 632 -1.85 -6.17 -2.94
C GLY A 632 -1.94 -7.39 -3.89
N ALA A 633 -2.51 -8.51 -3.43
CA ALA A 633 -2.57 -9.74 -4.22
C ALA A 633 -3.41 -9.55 -5.50
N ASP A 634 -2.86 -9.94 -6.66
CA ASP A 634 -3.58 -9.88 -7.94
C ASP A 634 -4.55 -11.06 -8.07
N LEU A 635 -5.84 -10.76 -8.03
CA LEU A 635 -6.95 -11.72 -8.10
C LEU A 635 -7.52 -11.82 -9.52
N THR A 636 -7.00 -11.04 -10.46
CA THR A 636 -7.56 -10.91 -11.81
C THR A 636 -7.73 -12.26 -12.47
N ALA A 637 -6.70 -13.11 -12.44
CA ALA A 637 -6.75 -14.44 -13.05
C ALA A 637 -7.76 -15.38 -12.38
N ALA A 638 -8.02 -15.22 -11.08
CA ALA A 638 -8.94 -16.06 -10.32
C ALA A 638 -10.42 -15.77 -10.64
N ILE A 639 -10.74 -14.53 -11.04
CA ILE A 639 -12.11 -14.04 -11.29
C ILE A 639 -12.40 -13.84 -12.79
N SER A 640 -11.38 -13.75 -13.64
CA SER A 640 -11.57 -13.49 -15.07
C SER A 640 -12.26 -14.65 -15.80
N THR A 641 -13.20 -14.32 -16.68
CA THR A 641 -13.83 -15.27 -17.60
C THR A 641 -13.50 -14.94 -19.06
N GLY A 642 -13.68 -15.94 -19.93
CA GLY A 642 -13.43 -15.78 -21.37
C GLY A 642 -14.54 -15.00 -22.07
N TYR A 643 -14.53 -13.67 -21.97
CA TYR A 643 -15.37 -12.80 -22.82
C TYR A 643 -14.84 -12.78 -24.28
N ALA A 644 -15.76 -12.57 -25.23
CA ALA A 644 -15.62 -12.91 -26.65
C ALA A 644 -14.59 -12.10 -27.47
N GLU A 645 -14.50 -12.47 -28.77
CA GLU A 645 -13.61 -12.11 -29.90
C GLU A 645 -13.04 -10.67 -30.05
N TYR A 646 -13.43 -9.69 -29.24
CA TYR A 646 -13.10 -8.25 -29.42
C TYR A 646 -12.42 -7.59 -28.21
N MET A 647 -12.38 -8.25 -27.06
CA MET A 647 -12.04 -7.61 -25.78
C MET A 647 -10.94 -8.36 -25.03
N PRO A 648 -10.18 -7.68 -24.14
CA PRO A 648 -9.43 -8.41 -23.13
C PRO A 648 -10.41 -9.25 -22.30
N GLN A 649 -9.94 -10.32 -21.66
CA GLN A 649 -10.76 -11.07 -20.71
C GLN A 649 -11.21 -10.10 -19.62
N ALA A 650 -12.44 -9.58 -19.73
CA ALA A 650 -13.02 -8.72 -18.72
C ALA A 650 -13.19 -9.53 -17.44
N VAL A 651 -13.09 -8.85 -16.30
CA VAL A 651 -13.38 -9.47 -15.01
C VAL A 651 -14.87 -9.82 -14.96
N ASP A 652 -15.22 -11.05 -14.58
CA ASP A 652 -16.61 -11.40 -14.33
C ASP A 652 -17.04 -10.79 -12.99
N MET A 653 -17.87 -9.76 -13.07
CA MET A 653 -18.30 -9.03 -11.89
C MET A 653 -19.44 -9.78 -11.17
N ASN A 654 -19.94 -10.90 -11.72
CA ASN A 654 -20.96 -11.73 -11.08
C ASN A 654 -20.37 -12.76 -10.11
N ASP A 655 -19.04 -12.86 -10.03
CA ASP A 655 -18.32 -13.78 -9.15
C ASP A 655 -17.47 -13.00 -8.12
N ASP A 656 -16.97 -13.69 -7.10
CA ASP A 656 -15.92 -13.23 -6.17
C ASP A 656 -15.04 -14.43 -5.80
N VAL A 657 -13.80 -14.20 -5.38
CA VAL A 657 -12.89 -15.29 -4.98
C VAL A 657 -13.27 -15.94 -3.64
N VAL A 658 -14.08 -15.30 -2.81
CA VAL A 658 -14.47 -15.80 -1.49
C VAL A 658 -15.68 -16.73 -1.56
N THR A 659 -15.62 -17.86 -0.85
CA THR A 659 -16.62 -18.94 -0.95
C THR A 659 -17.52 -19.14 0.27
N GLU A 660 -17.20 -18.60 1.45
CA GLU A 660 -18.05 -18.72 2.66
C GLU A 660 -18.67 -17.37 3.06
N GLU A 661 -19.86 -17.44 3.67
CA GLU A 661 -20.73 -16.36 4.20
C GLU A 661 -20.98 -15.11 3.31
N ASP A 662 -22.24 -14.96 2.89
CA ASP A 662 -22.74 -13.80 2.13
C ASP A 662 -21.89 -13.47 0.88
N VAL A 663 -21.74 -14.48 0.01
CA VAL A 663 -21.04 -14.37 -1.27
C VAL A 663 -21.87 -13.49 -2.21
N ARG A 664 -21.68 -12.19 -2.07
CA ARG A 664 -22.16 -11.23 -3.04
C ARG A 664 -21.13 -11.07 -4.14
N SER A 665 -21.63 -11.01 -5.37
CA SER A 665 -20.80 -10.72 -6.53
C SER A 665 -20.09 -9.38 -6.40
N LEU A 666 -18.95 -9.21 -7.08
CA LEU A 666 -18.27 -7.90 -7.14
C LEU A 666 -19.21 -6.78 -7.61
N LEU A 667 -20.11 -7.07 -8.56
CA LEU A 667 -21.09 -6.12 -9.08
C LEU A 667 -22.07 -5.66 -7.98
N ALA A 668 -22.53 -6.59 -7.14
CA ALA A 668 -23.36 -6.23 -5.99
C ALA A 668 -22.54 -5.43 -4.97
N GLN A 669 -21.28 -5.76 -4.75
CA GLN A 669 -20.37 -5.01 -3.87
C GLN A 669 -20.16 -3.56 -4.32
N VAL A 670 -19.93 -3.33 -5.62
CA VAL A 670 -19.82 -1.99 -6.21
C VAL A 670 -21.14 -1.22 -6.11
N ASN A 671 -22.27 -1.86 -6.41
CA ASN A 671 -23.59 -1.22 -6.29
C ASN A 671 -23.98 -0.87 -4.85
N ASP A 672 -23.34 -1.50 -3.86
CA ASP A 672 -23.60 -1.22 -2.45
C ASP A 672 -22.77 -0.06 -1.89
N LEU A 673 -21.83 0.48 -2.66
CA LEU A 673 -21.07 1.67 -2.28
C LEU A 673 -22.00 2.84 -1.96
N SER A 674 -21.67 3.60 -0.91
CA SER A 674 -22.52 4.66 -0.34
C SER A 674 -22.95 5.69 -1.37
N GLU A 675 -22.12 5.98 -2.36
CA GLU A 675 -22.45 6.93 -3.42
C GLU A 675 -23.43 6.37 -4.45
N PHE A 676 -23.31 5.09 -4.83
CA PHE A 676 -24.28 4.43 -5.71
C PHE A 676 -25.65 4.37 -5.03
N LYS A 677 -25.68 3.99 -3.74
CA LYS A 677 -26.91 3.99 -2.93
C LYS A 677 -27.55 5.37 -2.82
N ARG A 678 -26.78 6.39 -2.45
CA ARG A 678 -27.29 7.77 -2.27
C ARG A 678 -27.88 8.34 -3.56
N ASN A 679 -27.26 8.05 -4.70
CA ASN A 679 -27.70 8.56 -6.00
C ASN A 679 -28.70 7.64 -6.74
N GLY A 680 -29.04 6.48 -6.16
CA GLY A 680 -29.90 5.48 -6.81
C GLY A 680 -29.30 4.93 -8.12
N TRP A 681 -27.98 4.95 -8.25
CA TRP A 681 -27.28 4.43 -9.42
C TRP A 681 -27.17 2.92 -9.35
N GLN A 682 -27.36 2.28 -10.50
CA GLN A 682 -27.24 0.83 -10.62
C GLN A 682 -26.38 0.49 -11.83
N LEU A 683 -25.18 -0.01 -11.53
CA LEU A 683 -24.24 -0.56 -12.49
C LEU A 683 -24.68 -1.97 -12.87
N THR A 684 -24.65 -2.27 -14.16
CA THR A 684 -24.92 -3.62 -14.69
C THR A 684 -23.75 -4.10 -15.53
N GLN A 685 -23.53 -5.42 -15.61
CA GLN A 685 -22.55 -5.97 -16.53
C GLN A 685 -23.23 -6.60 -17.74
N ASN A 686 -22.80 -6.18 -18.94
CA ASN A 686 -23.24 -6.74 -20.20
C ASN A 686 -22.73 -8.18 -20.35
N PRO A 687 -23.61 -9.18 -20.55
CA PRO A 687 -23.21 -10.59 -20.59
C PRO A 687 -22.46 -10.98 -21.87
N GLU A 688 -22.56 -10.20 -22.95
CA GLU A 688 -21.88 -10.49 -24.22
C GLU A 688 -20.48 -9.84 -24.28
N THR A 689 -20.37 -8.63 -23.75
CA THR A 689 -19.14 -7.82 -23.84
C THR A 689 -18.33 -7.79 -22.54
N GLY A 690 -18.94 -8.07 -21.39
CA GLY A 690 -18.32 -7.88 -20.09
C GLY A 690 -18.22 -6.41 -19.65
N GLN A 691 -18.74 -5.47 -20.44
CA GLN A 691 -18.77 -4.04 -20.11
C GLN A 691 -19.66 -3.78 -18.89
N LEU A 692 -19.18 -2.93 -17.99
CA LEU A 692 -19.98 -2.30 -16.95
C LEU A 692 -20.69 -1.09 -17.55
N GLU A 693 -22.01 -1.04 -17.40
CA GLU A 693 -22.89 -0.03 -17.99
C GLU A 693 -23.69 0.68 -16.89
N LEU A 694 -23.75 2.02 -16.96
CA LEU A 694 -24.55 2.88 -16.08
C LEU A 694 -25.22 3.96 -16.91
N THR A 695 -26.51 4.23 -16.69
CA THR A 695 -27.20 5.39 -17.27
C THR A 695 -27.57 6.37 -16.17
N VAL A 696 -27.11 7.62 -16.29
CA VAL A 696 -27.48 8.72 -15.38
C VAL A 696 -28.17 9.80 -16.21
N GLY A 697 -29.44 10.07 -15.90
CA GLY A 697 -30.27 10.95 -16.72
C GLY A 697 -30.41 10.40 -18.15
N ASN A 698 -29.87 11.14 -19.13
CA ASN A 698 -29.84 10.74 -20.54
C ASN A 698 -28.44 10.30 -21.02
N ILE A 699 -27.41 10.36 -20.16
CA ILE A 699 -26.04 10.00 -20.49
C ILE A 699 -25.80 8.52 -20.16
N SER A 700 -25.19 7.79 -21.09
CA SER A 700 -24.80 6.39 -20.92
C SER A 700 -23.30 6.30 -20.72
N TYR A 701 -22.86 5.62 -19.66
CA TYR A 701 -21.47 5.39 -19.33
C TYR A 701 -21.13 3.92 -19.51
N ALA A 702 -19.96 3.62 -20.07
CA ALA A 702 -19.47 2.25 -20.15
C ALA A 702 -17.96 2.13 -19.93
N VAL A 703 -17.58 1.18 -19.08
CA VAL A 703 -16.19 0.80 -18.79
C VAL A 703 -16.02 -0.71 -18.84
N ILE A 704 -14.79 -1.18 -18.99
CA ILE A 704 -14.44 -2.60 -19.03
C ILE A 704 -13.54 -2.89 -17.84
N PRO A 705 -13.98 -3.74 -16.90
CA PRO A 705 -13.16 -4.11 -15.75
C PRO A 705 -12.08 -5.08 -16.23
N VAL A 706 -10.82 -4.74 -15.97
CA VAL A 706 -9.65 -5.47 -16.49
C VAL A 706 -8.74 -6.05 -15.41
N GLY A 707 -8.90 -5.60 -14.16
CA GLY A 707 -8.07 -6.05 -13.06
C GLY A 707 -8.83 -6.05 -11.74
N VAL A 708 -8.49 -7.00 -10.87
CA VAL A 708 -8.93 -7.04 -9.47
C VAL A 708 -7.72 -7.33 -8.59
N LYS A 709 -7.49 -6.46 -7.60
CA LYS A 709 -6.50 -6.68 -6.54
C LYS A 709 -7.19 -6.71 -5.19
N GLN A 710 -6.54 -7.36 -4.23
CA GLN A 710 -6.84 -7.15 -2.83
C GLN A 710 -6.20 -5.85 -2.35
N THR A 711 -6.92 -5.09 -1.54
CA THR A 711 -6.43 -3.93 -0.82
C THR A 711 -6.99 -3.91 0.60
N ASN A 712 -6.19 -3.46 1.56
CA ASN A 712 -6.62 -3.14 2.92
C ASN A 712 -7.10 -1.68 3.08
N ALA A 713 -7.20 -0.92 1.98
CA ALA A 713 -7.63 0.46 1.99
C ALA A 713 -8.93 0.65 2.79
N LYS A 714 -8.86 1.51 3.82
CA LYS A 714 -9.99 1.86 4.69
C LYS A 714 -11.07 2.66 3.93
N LYS A 715 -10.67 3.39 2.89
CA LYS A 715 -11.57 4.17 2.03
C LYS A 715 -12.14 3.29 0.91
N HIS A 716 -13.45 3.07 0.96
CA HIS A 716 -14.21 2.36 -0.07
C HIS A 716 -14.99 3.33 -0.93
N GLY A 717 -15.01 3.13 -2.24
CA GLY A 717 -15.68 4.06 -3.14
C GLY A 717 -15.33 3.83 -4.59
N LYS A 718 -15.55 4.87 -5.39
CA LYS A 718 -15.03 4.93 -6.76
C LYS A 718 -14.11 6.13 -6.91
N HIS A 719 -13.08 5.98 -7.71
CA HIS A 719 -12.14 7.05 -8.05
C HIS A 719 -12.04 7.17 -9.57
N PHE A 720 -12.06 8.41 -10.09
CA PHE A 720 -11.87 8.69 -11.51
C PHE A 720 -10.44 9.17 -11.72
N ASN A 721 -9.67 8.41 -12.47
CA ASN A 721 -8.32 8.80 -12.84
C ASN A 721 -8.36 9.82 -13.98
N ARG A 722 -7.33 10.68 -14.05
CA ARG A 722 -7.21 11.69 -15.11
C ARG A 722 -7.22 11.09 -16.52
N ASP A 723 -6.70 9.87 -16.67
CA ASP A 723 -6.67 9.13 -17.94
C ASP A 723 -8.04 8.55 -18.36
N GLY A 724 -9.06 8.70 -17.51
CA GLY A 724 -10.42 8.22 -17.72
C GLY A 724 -10.67 6.80 -17.23
N SER A 725 -9.67 6.12 -16.66
CA SER A 725 -9.89 4.87 -15.94
C SER A 725 -10.61 5.11 -14.62
N ILE A 726 -11.25 4.06 -14.11
CA ILE A 726 -11.99 4.09 -12.86
C ILE A 726 -11.51 2.96 -11.96
N ASP A 727 -11.27 3.30 -10.71
CA ASP A 727 -11.06 2.35 -9.64
C ASP A 727 -12.34 2.21 -8.83
N PHE A 728 -12.76 0.98 -8.54
CA PHE A 728 -13.78 0.69 -7.55
C PHE A 728 -13.13 -0.06 -6.38
N VAL A 729 -13.25 0.47 -5.17
CA VAL A 729 -12.79 -0.20 -3.95
C VAL A 729 -14.00 -0.60 -3.13
N THR A 730 -14.25 -1.91 -3.03
CA THR A 730 -15.38 -2.45 -2.27
C THR A 730 -15.08 -2.54 -0.78
N ALA A 731 -16.13 -2.69 0.04
CA ALA A 731 -15.99 -2.88 1.49
C ALA A 731 -15.24 -4.16 1.90
N LYS A 732 -15.10 -5.14 1.00
CA LYS A 732 -14.27 -6.33 1.23
C LYS A 732 -12.81 -6.14 0.77
N GLY A 733 -12.43 -4.92 0.36
CA GLY A 733 -11.08 -4.63 -0.11
C GLY A 733 -10.80 -5.14 -1.53
N ARG A 734 -11.83 -5.31 -2.38
CA ARG A 734 -11.60 -5.58 -3.81
C ARG A 734 -11.39 -4.26 -4.55
N HIS A 735 -10.18 -4.04 -5.01
CA HIS A 735 -9.81 -2.93 -5.90
C HIS A 735 -9.95 -3.36 -7.35
N ILE A 736 -10.90 -2.77 -8.07
CA ILE A 736 -11.29 -3.15 -9.42
C ILE A 736 -10.93 -2.00 -10.37
N LEU A 737 -9.98 -2.25 -11.27
CA LEU A 737 -9.57 -1.30 -12.29
C LEU A 737 -10.40 -1.50 -13.57
N ALA A 738 -11.01 -0.43 -14.07
CA ALA A 738 -11.79 -0.43 -15.30
C ALA A 738 -11.40 0.70 -16.26
N TYR A 739 -11.40 0.41 -17.55
CA TYR A 739 -11.08 1.40 -18.60
C TYR A 739 -12.29 1.75 -19.46
N PRO A 740 -12.37 2.97 -20.05
CA PRO A 740 -13.42 3.34 -20.98
C PRO A 740 -13.60 2.34 -22.13
N GLY A 741 -14.85 1.94 -22.39
CA GLY A 741 -15.21 0.97 -23.41
C GLY A 741 -16.02 1.57 -24.56
N VAL A 742 -15.83 1.05 -25.78
CA VAL A 742 -16.71 1.40 -26.91
C VAL A 742 -18.06 0.71 -26.71
N GLN A 743 -19.12 1.48 -26.49
CA GLN A 743 -20.46 0.95 -26.15
C GLN A 743 -21.07 0.09 -27.26
N LYS A 744 -20.71 0.36 -28.53
CA LYS A 744 -21.18 -0.42 -29.68
C LYS A 744 -20.07 -0.71 -30.67
N MET A 745 -19.20 -1.66 -30.34
CA MET A 745 -18.05 -2.05 -31.17
C MET A 745 -18.41 -2.36 -32.65
N PRO A 746 -19.51 -3.08 -32.96
CA PRO A 746 -19.89 -3.33 -34.36
C PRO A 746 -20.25 -2.06 -35.16
N ALA A 747 -20.62 -0.96 -34.48
CA ALA A 747 -20.86 0.33 -35.13
C ALA A 747 -19.55 1.04 -35.49
N LEU A 748 -18.45 0.73 -34.78
CA LEU A 748 -17.11 1.22 -35.06
C LEU A 748 -16.44 0.41 -36.18
N ASP A 749 -16.48 -0.92 -36.13
CA ASP A 749 -15.77 -1.77 -37.11
C ASP A 749 -16.29 -1.63 -38.54
N LYS A 750 -17.61 -1.48 -38.72
CA LYS A 750 -18.23 -1.39 -40.05
C LYS A 750 -17.68 -0.21 -40.89
N PRO A 751 -17.62 1.02 -40.36
CA PRO A 751 -16.91 2.13 -41.00
C PRO A 751 -15.42 1.87 -41.24
N LEU A 752 -14.70 1.34 -40.25
CA LEU A 752 -13.25 1.13 -40.35
C LEU A 752 -12.86 0.12 -41.44
N ALA A 753 -13.66 -0.94 -41.62
CA ALA A 753 -13.48 -1.90 -42.70
C ALA A 753 -13.53 -1.24 -44.10
N LYS A 754 -14.34 -0.19 -44.28
CA LYS A 754 -14.40 0.57 -45.55
C LYS A 754 -13.10 1.34 -45.82
N TRP A 755 -12.34 1.69 -44.77
CA TRP A 755 -11.06 2.37 -44.87
C TRP A 755 -9.87 1.41 -44.99
N GLY A 756 -10.13 0.09 -45.07
CA GLY A 756 -9.08 -0.92 -45.16
C GLY A 756 -8.33 -1.15 -43.85
N LEU A 757 -8.89 -0.71 -42.73
CA LEU A 757 -8.40 -1.02 -41.38
C LEU A 757 -8.89 -2.41 -40.98
N GLY A 758 -8.04 -3.14 -40.25
CA GLY A 758 -8.43 -4.36 -39.58
C GLY A 758 -9.47 -4.10 -38.48
N LYS A 759 -9.95 -5.19 -37.87
CA LYS A 759 -10.87 -5.15 -36.74
C LYS A 759 -10.24 -4.40 -35.56
N MET A 760 -11.02 -3.54 -34.91
CA MET A 760 -10.56 -2.87 -33.69
C MET A 760 -10.57 -3.86 -32.53
N VAL A 761 -9.52 -3.83 -31.71
CA VAL A 761 -9.36 -4.67 -30.51
C VAL A 761 -9.05 -3.76 -29.33
N LEU A 762 -9.78 -3.91 -28.24
CA LEU A 762 -9.41 -3.25 -26.99
C LEU A 762 -8.28 -4.05 -26.33
N GLN A 763 -7.24 -3.35 -25.86
CA GLN A 763 -6.12 -3.94 -25.12
C GLN A 763 -6.38 -3.90 -23.62
N LYS A 764 -5.61 -4.68 -22.84
CA LYS A 764 -5.73 -4.74 -21.37
C LYS A 764 -5.52 -3.38 -20.67
N ASN A 765 -4.77 -2.48 -21.29
CA ASN A 765 -4.52 -1.11 -20.81
C ASN A 765 -5.59 -0.09 -21.27
N GLY A 766 -6.72 -0.54 -21.80
CA GLY A 766 -7.80 0.33 -22.26
C GLY A 766 -7.55 1.03 -23.59
N ILE A 767 -6.53 0.64 -24.35
CA ILE A 767 -6.23 1.21 -25.67
C ILE A 767 -6.90 0.40 -26.76
N LEU A 768 -7.68 1.06 -27.60
CA LEU A 768 -8.19 0.51 -28.86
C LEU A 768 -7.08 0.44 -29.89
N SER A 769 -6.89 -0.69 -30.55
CA SER A 769 -5.96 -0.80 -31.67
C SER A 769 -6.50 -1.62 -32.84
N ALA A 770 -6.23 -1.15 -34.05
CA ALA A 770 -6.50 -1.87 -35.30
C ALA A 770 -5.28 -1.81 -36.23
N LYS A 771 -4.91 -2.94 -36.83
CA LYS A 771 -3.78 -3.01 -37.77
C LYS A 771 -4.21 -2.65 -39.20
N PHE A 772 -3.30 -2.07 -39.98
CA PHE A 772 -3.47 -1.89 -41.43
C PHE A 772 -2.16 -2.11 -42.17
N LYS A 773 -2.24 -2.13 -43.51
CA LYS A 773 -1.07 -2.25 -44.39
C LYS A 773 -0.22 -0.96 -44.31
N GLY A 774 0.63 -0.87 -43.31
CA GLY A 774 1.49 0.30 -43.06
C GLY A 774 1.62 0.70 -41.59
N GLY A 775 0.95 0.01 -40.65
CA GLY A 775 1.06 0.29 -39.22
C GLY A 775 -0.15 -0.19 -38.44
N LYS A 776 -0.44 0.53 -37.35
CA LYS A 776 -1.67 0.35 -36.56
C LYS A 776 -2.25 1.72 -36.22
N VAL A 777 -3.55 1.76 -36.01
CA VAL A 777 -4.20 2.89 -35.36
C VAL A 777 -4.34 2.59 -33.88
N VAL A 778 -4.23 3.61 -33.04
CA VAL A 778 -4.47 3.56 -31.60
C VAL A 778 -5.41 4.68 -31.19
N ALA A 779 -6.29 4.40 -30.26
CA ALA A 779 -7.28 5.34 -29.75
C ALA A 779 -7.74 4.94 -28.34
N ARG A 780 -8.49 5.82 -27.69
CA ARG A 780 -9.26 5.50 -26.47
C ARG A 780 -10.68 6.04 -26.64
N ALA A 781 -11.67 5.28 -26.16
CA ALA A 781 -13.05 5.76 -26.15
C ALA A 781 -13.25 6.75 -25.01
N ASP A 782 -14.11 7.73 -25.21
CA ASP A 782 -14.69 8.49 -24.10
C ASP A 782 -15.60 7.56 -23.28
N ILE A 783 -15.64 7.75 -21.98
CA ILE A 783 -16.46 6.95 -21.08
C ILE A 783 -17.96 7.16 -21.33
N ALA A 784 -18.33 8.38 -21.74
CA ALA A 784 -19.71 8.80 -21.88
C ALA A 784 -20.21 8.75 -23.34
N ALA A 785 -21.50 8.44 -23.49
CA ALA A 785 -22.25 8.55 -24.73
C ALA A 785 -23.51 9.38 -24.53
N TYR A 786 -23.63 10.43 -25.34
CA TYR A 786 -24.69 11.43 -25.26
C TYR A 786 -25.79 11.14 -26.27
N PRO A 787 -27.07 11.41 -25.97
CA PRO A 787 -28.14 11.24 -26.94
C PRO A 787 -28.00 12.25 -28.07
N VAL A 788 -28.30 11.82 -29.29
CA VAL A 788 -28.36 12.68 -30.47
C VAL A 788 -29.73 12.59 -31.14
N SER A 789 -30.02 13.55 -32.02
CA SER A 789 -31.30 13.60 -32.73
C SER A 789 -31.50 12.38 -33.65
N ASP A 790 -32.74 11.95 -33.82
CA ASP A 790 -33.11 10.78 -34.62
C ASP A 790 -32.77 10.93 -36.12
N ASP A 791 -32.52 12.13 -36.61
CA ASP A 791 -32.08 12.41 -37.99
C ASP A 791 -30.57 12.24 -38.19
N GLU A 792 -29.77 12.18 -37.12
CA GLU A 792 -28.32 12.01 -37.22
C GLU A 792 -27.95 10.65 -37.84
N PRO A 793 -27.12 10.60 -38.90
CA PRO A 793 -26.76 9.35 -39.54
C PRO A 793 -25.88 8.48 -38.62
N LEU A 794 -26.11 7.16 -38.64
CA LEU A 794 -25.23 6.20 -37.95
C LEU A 794 -23.88 6.12 -38.67
N GLY A 795 -22.79 6.07 -37.92
CA GLY A 795 -21.46 5.93 -38.48
C GLY A 795 -20.38 6.68 -37.70
N LEU A 796 -19.25 6.89 -38.36
CA LEU A 796 -18.06 7.50 -37.79
C LEU A 796 -17.80 8.83 -38.51
N PHE A 797 -17.68 9.92 -37.77
CA PHE A 797 -17.58 11.29 -38.30
C PHE A 797 -16.46 12.07 -37.62
N THR A 798 -15.79 12.95 -38.36
CA THR A 798 -14.82 13.89 -37.79
C THR A 798 -15.54 14.99 -37.01
N THR A 799 -15.00 15.38 -35.86
CA THR A 799 -15.49 16.55 -35.11
C THR A 799 -15.08 17.86 -35.78
N ARG A 800 -15.77 18.98 -35.47
CA ARG A 800 -15.47 20.31 -36.05
C ARG A 800 -14.05 20.81 -35.76
N HIS A 801 -13.43 20.31 -34.70
CA HIS A 801 -12.10 20.70 -34.24
C HIS A 801 -11.01 19.66 -34.55
N SER A 802 -11.29 18.66 -35.43
CA SER A 802 -10.37 17.64 -35.97
C SER A 802 -9.63 16.69 -35.00
N ASP A 803 -9.59 16.98 -33.70
CA ASP A 803 -8.72 16.26 -32.77
C ASP A 803 -9.32 14.95 -32.26
N SER A 804 -10.60 14.69 -32.57
CA SER A 804 -11.31 13.49 -32.16
C SER A 804 -12.36 13.08 -33.19
N VAL A 805 -12.78 11.82 -33.13
CA VAL A 805 -13.78 11.25 -34.02
C VAL A 805 -15.02 10.89 -33.20
N ARG A 806 -16.21 11.25 -33.69
CA ARG A 806 -17.48 10.88 -33.07
C ARG A 806 -18.06 9.61 -33.71
N LEU A 807 -18.42 8.65 -32.88
CA LEU A 807 -19.13 7.43 -33.26
C LEU A 807 -20.62 7.61 -32.94
N VAL A 808 -21.47 7.67 -33.97
CA VAL A 808 -22.93 7.70 -33.82
C VAL A 808 -23.49 6.30 -34.01
N PHE A 809 -24.16 5.78 -32.98
CA PHE A 809 -24.73 4.43 -32.95
C PHE A 809 -26.14 4.43 -32.36
N ALA A 810 -26.91 3.37 -32.63
CA ALA A 810 -28.16 3.13 -31.93
C ALA A 810 -27.88 2.19 -30.75
N ASP A 811 -28.35 2.57 -29.56
CA ASP A 811 -28.33 1.69 -28.39
C ASP A 811 -29.37 0.56 -28.50
N ASP A 812 -29.43 -0.30 -27.50
CA ASP A 812 -30.32 -1.48 -27.53
C ASP A 812 -31.80 -1.10 -27.42
N LYS A 813 -32.11 0.14 -27.00
CA LYS A 813 -33.46 0.70 -27.00
C LYS A 813 -33.79 1.42 -28.32
N GLY A 814 -32.84 1.48 -29.25
CA GLY A 814 -32.95 2.17 -30.53
C GLY A 814 -32.71 3.67 -30.47
N GLN A 815 -32.36 4.23 -29.31
CA GLN A 815 -32.01 5.65 -29.18
C GLN A 815 -30.64 5.89 -29.81
N LYS A 816 -30.53 6.94 -30.64
CA LYS A 816 -29.24 7.33 -31.22
C LYS A 816 -28.39 8.05 -30.18
N ARG A 817 -27.13 7.66 -30.12
CA ARG A 817 -26.12 8.23 -29.22
C ARG A 817 -24.84 8.53 -29.99
N GLU A 818 -24.09 9.51 -29.50
CA GLU A 818 -22.71 9.75 -29.93
C GLU A 818 -21.73 9.47 -28.78
N GLN A 819 -20.62 8.81 -29.10
CA GLN A 819 -19.48 8.60 -28.21
C GLN A 819 -18.22 9.11 -28.91
N LEU A 820 -17.39 9.87 -28.22
CA LEU A 820 -16.12 10.34 -28.76
C LEU A 820 -15.07 9.24 -28.69
N ILE A 821 -14.20 9.20 -29.69
CA ILE A 821 -13.04 8.31 -29.78
C ILE A 821 -11.84 9.21 -29.96
N HIS A 822 -10.99 9.31 -28.94
CA HIS A 822 -9.83 10.20 -28.90
C HIS A 822 -8.58 9.48 -29.40
N PRO A 823 -7.65 10.18 -30.06
CA PRO A 823 -6.31 9.64 -30.27
C PRO A 823 -5.61 9.49 -28.91
N PHE A 824 -4.71 8.53 -28.81
CA PHE A 824 -4.03 8.25 -27.54
C PHE A 824 -2.61 7.77 -27.77
N CYS A 825 -1.74 7.85 -26.77
CA CYS A 825 -0.39 7.31 -26.88
C CYS A 825 -0.42 5.78 -27.03
N ALA A 826 0.48 5.23 -27.84
CA ALA A 826 0.52 3.79 -28.11
C ALA A 826 1.05 2.96 -26.92
N ASP A 827 1.85 3.60 -26.05
CA ASP A 827 2.55 2.98 -24.92
C ASP A 827 2.65 4.03 -23.78
N PRO A 828 1.60 4.13 -22.94
CA PRO A 828 1.57 5.05 -21.80
C PRO A 828 2.67 4.74 -20.78
N GLU A 829 2.96 3.46 -20.54
CA GLU A 829 3.95 3.01 -19.56
C GLU A 829 5.35 3.52 -19.92
N ALA A 830 5.73 3.49 -21.20
CA ALA A 830 6.98 4.08 -21.66
C ALA A 830 7.05 5.60 -21.47
N LEU A 831 5.91 6.32 -21.48
CA LEU A 831 5.86 7.75 -21.18
C LEU A 831 6.00 8.02 -19.69
N TYR A 832 5.29 7.28 -18.83
CA TYR A 832 5.44 7.37 -17.37
C TYR A 832 6.90 7.10 -16.97
N ASN A 833 7.49 6.03 -17.49
CA ASN A 833 8.90 5.69 -17.25
C ASN A 833 9.89 6.73 -17.78
N TYR A 834 9.53 7.48 -18.83
CA TYR A 834 10.36 8.57 -19.33
C TYR A 834 10.30 9.78 -18.39
N GLN A 835 9.10 10.14 -17.94
CA GLN A 835 8.88 11.29 -17.07
C GLN A 835 9.49 11.08 -15.67
N ALA A 836 9.30 9.89 -15.08
CA ALA A 836 9.86 9.53 -13.78
C ALA A 836 11.39 9.62 -13.69
N ARG A 837 12.10 9.63 -14.83
CA ARG A 837 13.57 9.76 -14.88
C ARG A 837 14.07 11.19 -14.89
N LEU A 838 13.19 12.19 -15.05
CA LEU A 838 13.60 13.58 -15.13
C LEU A 838 13.99 14.14 -13.76
N GLN A 839 13.48 13.55 -12.65
CA GLN A 839 13.77 13.97 -11.27
C GLN A 839 13.60 15.49 -11.05
N ASP A 840 12.79 16.16 -11.87
CA ASP A 840 12.62 17.62 -11.91
C ASP A 840 11.26 18.05 -11.37
N GLY A 841 10.55 17.16 -10.65
CA GLY A 841 9.22 17.40 -10.09
C GLY A 841 8.10 17.57 -11.13
N THR A 842 8.38 17.42 -12.44
CA THR A 842 7.35 17.64 -13.45
C THR A 842 6.51 16.40 -13.73
N ASP A 843 5.19 16.52 -13.54
CA ASP A 843 4.26 15.40 -13.79
C ASP A 843 3.82 15.28 -15.25
N LEU A 844 3.70 14.03 -15.70
CA LEU A 844 3.04 13.63 -16.95
C LEU A 844 1.53 13.64 -16.72
N ASP A 845 0.82 14.41 -17.54
CA ASP A 845 -0.63 14.43 -17.54
C ASP A 845 -1.16 13.82 -18.83
N LEU A 846 -1.79 12.66 -18.74
CA LEU A 846 -2.52 12.00 -19.84
C LEU A 846 -4.01 12.11 -19.54
N ALA A 847 -4.69 13.04 -20.22
CA ALA A 847 -6.11 13.28 -19.98
C ALA A 847 -7.00 12.30 -20.77
N HIS A 848 -8.19 12.03 -20.23
CA HIS A 848 -9.18 11.13 -20.82
C HIS A 848 -9.63 11.52 -22.25
N ASN A 849 -9.53 12.81 -22.59
CA ASN A 849 -9.87 13.37 -23.90
C ASN A 849 -8.71 13.24 -24.93
N GLY A 850 -7.62 12.55 -24.57
CA GLY A 850 -6.46 12.33 -25.44
C GLY A 850 -5.41 13.44 -25.44
N THR A 851 -5.61 14.51 -24.66
CA THR A 851 -4.60 15.56 -24.50
C THR A 851 -3.49 15.11 -23.57
N VAL A 852 -2.25 15.54 -23.84
CA VAL A 852 -1.09 15.22 -23.03
C VAL A 852 -0.32 16.48 -22.66
N SER A 853 0.15 16.54 -21.41
CA SER A 853 1.15 17.50 -20.94
C SER A 853 2.38 16.73 -20.46
N LEU A 854 3.54 16.98 -21.06
CA LEU A 854 4.80 16.32 -20.65
C LEU A 854 6.03 17.18 -20.82
N THR A 855 7.10 16.85 -20.09
CA THR A 855 8.38 17.57 -20.16
C THR A 855 9.32 16.87 -21.12
N ILE A 856 9.82 17.56 -22.14
CA ILE A 856 10.79 17.00 -23.08
C ILE A 856 12.05 17.87 -23.04
N LYS A 857 13.13 17.32 -22.47
CA LYS A 857 14.43 18.00 -22.29
C LYS A 857 14.27 19.32 -21.51
N GLY A 858 13.66 19.27 -20.33
CA GLY A 858 13.49 20.42 -19.43
C GLY A 858 12.49 21.48 -19.90
N LYS A 859 11.65 21.18 -20.90
CA LYS A 859 10.58 22.08 -21.33
C LYS A 859 9.24 21.36 -21.39
N ARG A 860 8.21 21.94 -20.78
CA ARG A 860 6.83 21.43 -20.79
C ARG A 860 6.16 21.67 -22.15
N TYR A 861 5.43 20.68 -22.63
CA TYR A 861 4.70 20.72 -23.88
C TYR A 861 3.28 20.19 -23.69
N HIS A 862 2.32 20.84 -24.32
CA HIS A 862 0.92 20.42 -24.40
C HIS A 862 0.57 20.00 -25.81
N GLY A 863 -0.11 18.86 -25.97
CA GLY A 863 -0.36 18.30 -27.29
C GLY A 863 -1.38 17.17 -27.34
N VAL A 864 -1.51 16.60 -28.53
CA VAL A 864 -2.40 15.46 -28.83
C VAL A 864 -1.66 14.49 -29.74
N PHE A 865 -1.79 13.19 -29.48
CA PHE A 865 -1.18 12.17 -30.34
C PHE A 865 -1.94 12.02 -31.68
N ASP A 866 -1.26 11.58 -32.73
CA ASP A 866 -1.88 11.11 -33.98
C ASP A 866 -2.48 9.71 -33.75
N TYR A 867 -3.62 9.38 -34.35
CA TYR A 867 -4.16 8.01 -34.32
C TYR A 867 -3.18 6.99 -34.90
N VAL A 868 -2.32 7.39 -35.84
CA VAL A 868 -1.48 6.46 -36.59
C VAL A 868 -0.14 6.18 -35.90
N VAL A 869 0.09 4.91 -35.59
CA VAL A 869 1.39 4.37 -35.19
C VAL A 869 2.03 3.67 -36.38
N ARG A 870 3.20 4.16 -36.76
CA ARG A 870 3.97 3.69 -37.90
C ARG A 870 4.99 2.65 -37.42
N PRO A 871 5.23 1.58 -38.19
CA PRO A 871 6.21 0.57 -37.84
C PRO A 871 7.61 1.17 -37.90
N GLY A 872 8.48 0.71 -37.00
CA GLY A 872 9.86 1.16 -36.97
C GLY A 872 10.58 0.89 -38.28
N SER A 873 11.40 1.86 -38.71
CA SER A 873 12.31 1.68 -39.85
C SER A 873 13.29 0.55 -39.57
N LYS A 874 13.47 -0.38 -40.52
CA LYS A 874 14.55 -1.39 -40.46
C LYS A 874 15.95 -0.78 -40.39
N TYR A 875 16.09 0.49 -40.75
CA TYR A 875 17.34 1.25 -40.82
C TYR A 875 17.36 2.46 -39.87
N GLY A 876 16.32 2.65 -39.04
CA GLY A 876 16.24 3.75 -38.09
C GLY A 876 17.04 3.44 -36.84
N LYS A 877 17.62 4.47 -36.21
CA LYS A 877 18.19 4.33 -34.86
C LYS A 877 17.06 3.89 -33.92
N LYS A 878 17.13 2.67 -33.42
CA LYS A 878 16.28 2.25 -32.31
C LYS A 878 16.73 2.98 -31.04
N PRO A 879 15.82 3.32 -30.12
CA PRO A 879 16.22 3.76 -28.79
C PRO A 879 17.13 2.71 -28.14
N LYS A 880 17.95 3.14 -27.15
CA LYS A 880 18.55 2.15 -26.23
C LYS A 880 17.43 1.35 -25.56
N GLN A 881 17.71 0.11 -25.15
CA GLN A 881 16.70 -0.78 -24.58
C GLN A 881 15.94 -0.09 -23.44
N GLY A 882 14.60 -0.07 -23.54
CA GLY A 882 13.72 0.57 -22.56
C GLY A 882 13.71 2.11 -22.55
N GLN A 883 14.17 2.78 -23.61
CA GLN A 883 14.11 4.25 -23.72
C GLN A 883 13.10 4.72 -24.78
N LEU A 884 12.50 5.88 -24.51
CA LEU A 884 11.61 6.59 -25.43
C LEU A 884 12.38 7.78 -26.03
N MET A 885 12.18 8.09 -27.32
CA MET A 885 12.88 9.20 -28.00
C MET A 885 11.91 10.19 -28.62
N PHE A 886 12.15 11.49 -28.40
CA PHE A 886 11.42 12.60 -29.02
C PHE A 886 12.27 13.29 -30.09
N THR A 887 11.82 13.26 -31.34
CA THR A 887 12.46 13.98 -32.46
C THR A 887 11.59 15.15 -32.89
N PRO A 888 12.02 16.41 -32.70
CA PRO A 888 11.19 17.57 -33.02
C PRO A 888 10.98 17.74 -34.54
N ILE A 889 9.79 18.19 -34.92
CA ILE A 889 9.41 18.53 -36.29
C ILE A 889 9.14 20.04 -36.34
N TYR A 890 9.75 20.71 -37.32
CA TYR A 890 9.66 22.15 -37.52
C TYR A 890 8.90 22.49 -38.81
N LYS A 891 8.04 23.50 -38.75
CA LYS A 891 7.35 24.09 -39.91
C LYS A 891 7.53 25.59 -39.87
N LYS A 892 8.12 26.17 -40.94
CA LYS A 892 8.47 27.60 -41.01
C LYS A 892 9.28 28.09 -39.79
N GLY A 893 10.24 27.28 -39.32
CA GLY A 893 11.09 27.61 -38.17
C GLY A 893 10.45 27.41 -36.79
N LYS A 894 9.13 27.22 -36.69
CA LYS A 894 8.44 26.91 -35.43
C LYS A 894 8.34 25.41 -35.22
N LYS A 895 8.55 24.95 -33.97
CA LYS A 895 8.32 23.56 -33.58
C LYS A 895 6.82 23.31 -33.52
N VAL A 896 6.34 22.34 -34.29
CA VAL A 896 4.89 22.07 -34.41
C VAL A 896 4.48 20.70 -33.88
N SER A 897 5.42 19.75 -33.84
CA SER A 897 5.16 18.40 -33.34
C SER A 897 6.44 17.66 -32.97
N PHE A 898 6.30 16.49 -32.37
CA PHE A 898 7.38 15.53 -32.15
C PHE A 898 7.05 14.20 -32.84
N THR A 899 8.06 13.55 -33.41
CA THR A 899 8.02 12.11 -33.62
C THR A 899 8.45 11.44 -32.33
N VAL A 900 7.52 10.70 -31.73
CA VAL A 900 7.75 9.85 -30.56
C VAL A 900 8.15 8.47 -31.07
N THR A 901 9.32 7.97 -30.64
CA THR A 901 9.81 6.62 -30.98
C THR A 901 9.79 5.78 -29.71
N TYR A 902 8.97 4.74 -29.72
CA TYR A 902 8.78 3.82 -28.59
C TYR A 902 9.94 2.82 -28.47
N PRO A 903 10.11 2.15 -27.32
CA PRO A 903 11.13 1.11 -27.14
C PRO A 903 11.05 -0.02 -28.19
N THR A 904 9.85 -0.31 -28.69
CA THR A 904 9.60 -1.27 -29.78
C THR A 904 10.19 -0.84 -31.14
N GLY A 905 10.52 0.45 -31.28
CA GLY A 905 10.92 1.12 -32.50
C GLY A 905 9.76 1.68 -33.32
N GLU A 906 8.51 1.40 -32.96
CA GLU A 906 7.34 2.05 -33.56
C GLU A 906 7.34 3.55 -33.30
N THR A 907 6.73 4.32 -34.21
CA THR A 907 6.67 5.78 -34.10
C THR A 907 5.26 6.33 -34.16
N GLN A 908 5.00 7.38 -33.39
CA GLN A 908 3.74 8.12 -33.39
C GLN A 908 4.04 9.62 -33.37
N THR A 909 3.14 10.43 -33.92
CA THR A 909 3.31 11.89 -33.90
C THR A 909 2.59 12.47 -32.69
N LEU A 910 3.23 13.37 -31.97
CA LEU A 910 2.63 14.22 -30.95
C LEU A 910 2.53 15.64 -31.50
N TRP A 911 1.32 16.11 -31.78
CA TRP A 911 1.04 17.47 -32.26
C TRP A 911 0.96 18.44 -31.09
N LEU A 912 1.62 19.59 -31.20
CA LEU A 912 1.62 20.61 -30.15
C LEU A 912 0.43 21.56 -30.31
N MET A 913 -0.30 21.80 -29.24
CA MET A 913 -1.42 22.76 -29.23
C MET A 913 -0.90 24.19 -29.49
N GLY A 914 -1.70 24.99 -30.18
CA GLY A 914 -1.35 26.38 -30.57
C GLY A 914 -0.61 26.52 -31.91
N ASN A 915 -0.16 25.43 -32.54
CA ASN A 915 0.57 25.46 -33.81
C ASN A 915 -0.09 24.58 -34.90
N ALA A 916 -1.21 25.06 -35.43
CA ALA A 916 -2.06 24.47 -36.49
C ALA A 916 -2.89 23.23 -36.07
N ASN A 917 -4.11 23.12 -36.62
CA ASN A 917 -5.02 21.98 -36.41
C ASN A 917 -4.29 20.65 -36.67
N PRO A 918 -4.31 19.71 -35.70
CA PRO A 918 -3.84 18.33 -35.81
C PRO A 918 -4.31 17.56 -37.05
#